data_AF-A0A811T6J8-F1
#
_entry.id   AF-A0A811T6J8-F1
#
_cell.length_a   1.000
_cell.length_b   1.000
_cell.length_c   1.000
_cell.angle_alpha   90.00
_cell.angle_beta   90.00
_cell.angle_gamma   90.00
#
_symmetry.space_group_name_H-M   'P 1'
#
loop_
_entity.id
_entity.type
_entity.pdbx_description
1 polymer ?
#
loop_
_entity_poly.entity_id
_entity_poly.type
_entity_poly.pdbx_seq_one_letter_code
_entity_poly.pdbx_strand_id
1 'polypeptide(L)'
;MNVKARCQRTEHPESGINNLHKVYKEGGSRCVCPLTRCWHLRRRGEVRQVKYSMKPIVPIGTTAAAQSLRLRRHLCEHEQACRIDRPMRSPEFASQRSEEGKTMNMDKPENTQQYRTIRKTAPNALLRTSAITMVLLCAAVFICGTASAADIYVPEGGNQTLSKAETEGIVQFEHVKSNLTDAQKKLSTDILQLLDSTFIPEGQNREILEVQMENSGQFLPASSVSPISGGSVADDLVYVYIHLKPPAETQTIEPYVWEITDRDEENHLAVAWVEVKELETLASLDGVRTIRTVMPPMVIAGSVTTEGDAIHRSSDVRTTYSQNGSGVKVGIISDGVNSWTAARDSGDLPADLNVLNNTVGGDEGTAMLEIVHDMVPGADLYFHDCGANTVAFNAAIDALVAAGCNVICDDIGWITEPFFEDGIIASHLTSVLASNDIVYASSAGNAGQKHYQGDYYNISSSTQHDFSRGGTTGYYLYLRMQAGSSVRVVLQWNDQFGSSGNNYDLYLYSYSSSSYVAVSTATQDGDDDPLEWISYTAGDTGDYAIVVNKYSGVGKTLEVFIYPGSGCSVYTNNINATDSIFGHAAVPDAIAAGAIAASDPGNDDIEPFSSQGPVTITYPSPVSRAKPDLCGIDGVTVTGAGGFPSPFYGTSAAAPHIAAIAAQLWSAYPNKTGDEIRTVLYDSAVDLGSAGYDNIYGYGRADALDAFEAVAPCTCGDICVNTTGWWRNNSAFNPNGTPIQAAVVNAAEGDTICVKEGTYTENVDVNKRLTIWSENGSASTIVNASSSSDHVFDITADYVNVGGFTVEKATGNGKAGIHLGSGVNNCSISNNSASNNNVGIYLNNANNNNVSCNWVHNNNQRGFYLYNGSTGNTIAQNNVMSNGVTSGDSWHYNFYNDQGDDVTATDNHWGTDNTTLIAESIYDKSDDGSKGTVTYDPFNNSASPCAPIPEAATIVLFSIGLLMLVGYVLRKKN
;
A
#
# COMPACT_ATOMS: atom_id res chain seq x y z
N MET A 1 32.00 -41.41 -17.21
CA MET A 1 33.40 -41.33 -17.69
C MET A 1 33.57 -39.96 -18.34
N ASN A 2 34.47 -39.09 -17.84
CA ASN A 2 35.88 -38.95 -18.25
C ASN A 2 36.01 -38.32 -19.66
N VAL A 3 36.86 -37.30 -19.93
CA VAL A 3 38.12 -36.88 -19.27
C VAL A 3 38.30 -35.34 -19.27
N LYS A 4 38.97 -34.77 -18.24
CA LYS A 4 39.58 -33.41 -18.29
C LYS A 4 41.01 -33.49 -18.84
N ALA A 5 41.36 -32.70 -19.86
CA ALA A 5 42.74 -32.40 -20.25
C ALA A 5 42.80 -30.96 -20.83
N ARG A 6 43.26 -29.93 -20.11
CA ARG A 6 44.64 -29.52 -19.72
C ARG A 6 45.53 -28.97 -20.87
N CYS A 7 45.57 -27.63 -20.89
CA CYS A 7 46.73 -26.74 -21.09
C CYS A 7 47.38 -26.51 -22.47
N GLN A 8 47.43 -25.20 -22.81
CA GLN A 8 48.55 -24.46 -23.42
C GLN A 8 48.84 -24.72 -24.91
N ARG A 9 48.77 -23.66 -25.76
CA ARG A 9 49.83 -22.69 -26.12
C ARG A 9 51.01 -23.36 -26.86
N THR A 10 51.51 -22.85 -27.99
CA THR A 10 51.34 -21.51 -28.60
C THR A 10 51.47 -21.53 -30.14
N GLU A 11 51.25 -20.35 -30.75
CA GLU A 11 51.82 -19.86 -32.02
C GLU A 11 51.17 -20.21 -33.38
N HIS A 12 51.27 -19.20 -34.26
CA HIS A 12 50.85 -19.06 -35.66
C HIS A 12 51.93 -19.64 -36.62
N PRO A 13 51.82 -19.62 -37.99
CA PRO A 13 50.84 -18.90 -38.83
C PRO A 13 50.20 -19.68 -40.02
N GLU A 14 49.27 -18.97 -40.69
CA GLU A 14 48.98 -18.94 -42.14
C GLU A 14 48.54 -20.18 -42.97
N SER A 15 47.26 -20.12 -43.38
CA SER A 15 46.76 -20.30 -44.77
C SER A 15 46.60 -21.71 -45.38
N GLY A 16 45.60 -21.87 -46.29
CA GLY A 16 45.74 -22.86 -47.39
C GLY A 16 44.58 -23.81 -47.80
N ILE A 17 43.39 -23.29 -48.15
CA ILE A 17 42.64 -23.72 -49.37
C ILE A 17 42.09 -25.19 -49.51
N ASN A 18 40.74 -25.30 -49.45
CA ASN A 18 39.81 -26.06 -50.32
C ASN A 18 39.70 -27.62 -50.40
N ASN A 19 38.49 -28.09 -50.02
CA ASN A 19 37.46 -28.76 -50.86
C ASN A 19 37.20 -30.30 -50.91
N LEU A 20 35.93 -30.60 -51.27
CA LEU A 20 35.27 -31.87 -51.72
C LEU A 20 34.89 -32.89 -50.61
N HIS A 21 33.59 -33.22 -50.37
CA HIS A 21 32.63 -34.10 -51.12
C HIS A 21 32.90 -35.62 -50.94
N LYS A 22 31.92 -36.56 -50.78
CA LYS A 22 30.43 -36.60 -50.71
C LYS A 22 29.95 -38.08 -50.41
N VAL A 23 28.63 -38.34 -50.25
CA VAL A 23 27.85 -39.60 -50.61
C VAL A 23 27.23 -40.55 -49.51
N TYR A 24 25.90 -40.40 -49.27
CA TYR A 24 24.75 -41.38 -49.26
C TYR A 24 24.46 -42.52 -48.19
N LYS A 25 23.17 -42.52 -47.72
CA LYS A 25 22.14 -43.62 -47.58
C LYS A 25 22.31 -44.86 -46.63
N GLU A 26 21.26 -45.61 -46.17
CA GLU A 26 19.78 -45.43 -46.00
C GLU A 26 19.07 -46.67 -45.34
N GLY A 27 18.01 -46.46 -44.53
CA GLY A 27 16.91 -47.43 -44.23
C GLY A 27 17.02 -48.36 -42.99
N GLY A 28 15.94 -48.81 -42.31
CA GLY A 28 14.51 -48.39 -42.37
C GLY A 28 13.48 -49.40 -41.77
N SER A 29 12.49 -48.93 -40.96
CA SER A 29 11.29 -49.63 -40.41
C SER A 29 10.49 -48.73 -39.42
N ARG A 30 9.23 -48.95 -38.97
CA ARG A 30 8.02 -49.74 -39.38
C ARG A 30 6.77 -49.30 -38.55
N CYS A 31 5.57 -49.82 -38.89
CA CYS A 31 4.27 -49.79 -38.15
C CYS A 31 3.52 -48.43 -38.04
N VAL A 32 2.18 -48.35 -37.89
CA VAL A 32 1.02 -48.83 -38.70
C VAL A 32 -0.22 -48.00 -38.27
N CYS A 33 -1.19 -47.73 -39.16
CA CYS A 33 -2.32 -46.81 -38.94
C CYS A 33 -3.68 -47.53 -38.74
N PRO A 34 -4.78 -46.78 -38.62
CA PRO A 34 -5.85 -46.95 -39.64
C PRO A 34 -6.55 -45.65 -40.13
N LEU A 35 -6.83 -45.60 -41.44
CA LEU A 35 -8.07 -45.10 -42.12
C LEU A 35 -8.53 -43.62 -41.92
N THR A 36 -8.97 -42.82 -42.93
CA THR A 36 -9.02 -43.01 -44.40
C THR A 36 -9.01 -41.67 -45.18
N ARG A 37 -8.21 -41.60 -46.25
CA ARG A 37 -8.39 -40.95 -47.59
C ARG A 37 -9.51 -39.89 -47.75
N CYS A 38 -9.25 -38.72 -48.39
CA CYS A 38 -8.74 -38.53 -49.77
C CYS A 38 -8.34 -37.03 -50.04
N TRP A 39 -7.51 -36.62 -51.03
CA TRP A 39 -6.72 -37.41 -52.00
C TRP A 39 -5.39 -36.79 -52.56
N HIS A 40 -5.43 -36.03 -53.67
CA HIS A 40 -4.35 -35.79 -54.68
C HIS A 40 -4.59 -34.47 -55.46
N LEU A 41 -3.67 -33.78 -56.18
CA LEU A 41 -2.29 -34.09 -56.64
C LEU A 41 -1.49 -32.80 -57.05
N ARG A 42 -0.14 -32.84 -56.95
CA ARG A 42 0.89 -32.18 -57.82
C ARG A 42 1.25 -30.66 -57.74
N ARG A 43 2.54 -30.45 -57.39
CA ARG A 43 3.63 -29.71 -58.12
C ARG A 43 3.95 -28.22 -57.83
N ARG A 44 5.27 -28.00 -57.55
CA ARG A 44 6.07 -26.76 -57.55
C ARG A 44 5.71 -25.76 -56.42
N GLY A 45 6.66 -25.02 -55.82
CA GLY A 45 8.13 -25.04 -55.97
C GLY A 45 8.84 -24.19 -54.88
N GLU A 46 10.12 -24.48 -54.63
CA GLU A 46 11.00 -23.89 -53.60
C GLU A 46 11.58 -22.50 -54.02
N VAL A 47 12.11 -21.58 -53.18
CA VAL A 47 12.18 -21.41 -51.69
C VAL A 47 12.58 -19.95 -51.33
N ARG A 48 12.08 -19.43 -50.18
CA ARG A 48 12.54 -18.35 -49.24
C ARG A 48 13.46 -17.16 -49.64
N GLN A 49 13.03 -15.96 -49.16
CA GLN A 49 13.81 -14.89 -48.45
C GLN A 49 14.93 -14.13 -49.23
N VAL A 50 15.43 -12.93 -48.85
CA VAL A 50 15.58 -12.21 -47.54
C VAL A 50 15.20 -10.70 -47.64
N LYS A 51 15.08 -10.01 -46.48
CA LYS A 51 14.89 -8.55 -46.25
C LYS A 51 15.81 -7.62 -47.07
N TYR A 52 15.43 -6.34 -47.29
CA TYR A 52 16.09 -5.16 -46.68
C TYR A 52 15.39 -3.79 -46.95
N SER A 53 15.77 -2.80 -46.13
CA SER A 53 15.37 -1.38 -45.97
C SER A 53 15.22 -0.47 -47.21
N MET A 54 14.43 0.62 -47.08
CA MET A 54 14.79 1.98 -47.57
C MET A 54 13.93 3.12 -46.96
N LYS A 55 14.58 4.21 -46.51
CA LYS A 55 14.08 5.62 -46.45
C LYS A 55 14.86 6.44 -47.52
N PRO A 56 14.66 7.76 -47.71
CA PRO A 56 13.46 8.43 -48.21
C PRO A 56 13.78 9.39 -49.39
N ILE A 57 12.79 9.75 -50.24
CA ILE A 57 12.94 10.86 -51.22
C ILE A 57 11.61 11.65 -51.35
N VAL A 58 11.72 12.98 -51.36
CA VAL A 58 10.63 13.95 -51.62
C VAL A 58 10.96 14.73 -52.91
N PRO A 59 9.99 15.03 -53.78
CA PRO A 59 9.77 16.44 -54.12
C PRO A 59 8.30 16.85 -54.39
N ILE A 60 7.89 17.97 -53.77
CA ILE A 60 7.22 19.15 -54.37
C ILE A 60 6.03 18.93 -55.35
N GLY A 61 4.83 19.48 -55.08
CA GLY A 61 3.73 19.38 -56.06
C GLY A 61 2.36 20.09 -55.92
N THR A 62 2.20 21.21 -55.19
CA THR A 62 1.17 22.29 -55.39
C THR A 62 -0.36 22.03 -55.57
N THR A 63 -1.16 23.03 -55.18
CA THR A 63 -2.54 23.39 -55.66
C THR A 63 -3.76 22.49 -55.36
N ALA A 64 -4.47 22.85 -54.28
CA ALA A 64 -5.80 23.49 -54.25
C ALA A 64 -7.07 22.94 -54.97
N ALA A 65 -8.21 23.21 -54.33
CA ALA A 65 -9.58 23.40 -54.87
C ALA A 65 -10.46 22.18 -55.26
N ALA A 66 -11.20 21.68 -54.26
CA ALA A 66 -12.68 21.71 -54.16
C ALA A 66 -13.65 21.23 -55.29
N GLN A 67 -14.75 20.62 -54.82
CA GLN A 67 -16.09 20.44 -55.42
C GLN A 67 -16.38 19.33 -56.47
N SER A 68 -17.28 18.42 -56.04
CA SER A 68 -18.46 17.93 -56.82
C SER A 68 -18.21 16.84 -57.90
N LEU A 69 -19.16 15.99 -58.35
CA LEU A 69 -20.54 15.66 -57.94
C LEU A 69 -20.99 14.33 -58.64
N ARG A 70 -22.01 13.62 -58.11
CA ARG A 70 -22.95 12.68 -58.86
C ARG A 70 -22.34 11.36 -59.43
N LEU A 71 -23.05 10.24 -59.70
CA LEU A 71 -24.43 9.70 -59.47
C LEU A 71 -24.37 8.15 -59.67
N ARG A 72 -25.00 7.22 -58.91
CA ARG A 72 -26.41 6.71 -58.89
C ARG A 72 -26.46 5.55 -57.85
N ARG A 73 -27.48 5.28 -57.01
CA ARG A 73 -28.96 5.11 -57.12
C ARG A 73 -29.43 3.66 -57.42
N HIS A 74 -30.06 2.99 -56.43
CA HIS A 74 -31.23 2.04 -56.38
C HIS A 74 -31.54 1.87 -54.85
N LEU A 75 -32.76 2.00 -54.26
CA LEU A 75 -34.09 1.34 -54.43
C LEU A 75 -34.12 -0.10 -53.84
N CYS A 76 -35.04 -0.55 -52.96
CA CYS A 76 -36.36 -0.09 -52.45
C CYS A 76 -36.53 -0.37 -50.91
N GLU A 77 -37.30 0.42 -50.10
CA GLU A 77 -38.70 0.25 -49.58
C GLU A 77 -38.92 -0.96 -48.62
N HIS A 78 -39.70 -0.95 -47.52
CA HIS A 78 -40.80 -0.10 -46.97
C HIS A 78 -40.51 0.28 -45.48
N GLU A 79 -40.81 1.49 -44.98
CA GLU A 79 -42.08 2.03 -44.37
C GLU A 79 -42.51 1.43 -43.00
N GLN A 80 -42.96 2.20 -42.00
CA GLN A 80 -43.19 3.67 -41.84
C GLN A 80 -42.94 4.11 -40.34
N ALA A 81 -43.38 5.22 -39.70
CA ALA A 81 -44.47 6.19 -39.92
C ALA A 81 -44.16 7.64 -39.41
N CYS A 82 -44.94 8.19 -38.46
CA CYS A 82 -44.96 9.58 -37.96
C CYS A 82 -44.72 9.67 -36.42
N ARG A 83 -44.20 10.75 -35.80
CA ARG A 83 -44.46 12.24 -35.86
C ARG A 83 -45.79 12.65 -35.19
N ILE A 84 -45.93 13.80 -34.51
CA ILE A 84 -45.84 15.21 -35.00
C ILE A 84 -45.60 16.27 -33.87
N ASP A 85 -44.77 17.27 -34.18
CA ASP A 85 -44.66 18.71 -33.75
C ASP A 85 -44.84 19.29 -32.32
N ARG A 86 -44.35 20.54 -32.21
CA ARG A 86 -44.21 21.48 -31.05
C ARG A 86 -45.42 22.46 -30.93
N PRO A 87 -45.34 23.61 -30.21
CA PRO A 87 -45.07 23.89 -28.77
C PRO A 87 -46.18 24.77 -28.13
N MET A 88 -46.20 24.98 -26.79
CA MET A 88 -46.69 26.26 -26.21
C MET A 88 -46.29 26.56 -24.75
N ARG A 89 -46.73 27.73 -24.26
CA ARG A 89 -46.29 28.50 -23.08
C ARG A 89 -46.81 28.01 -21.72
N SER A 90 -46.24 28.57 -20.65
CA SER A 90 -46.83 28.62 -19.29
C SER A 90 -48.16 29.38 -19.22
N PRO A 91 -48.89 29.26 -18.11
CA PRO A 91 -48.94 30.40 -17.17
C PRO A 91 -48.94 30.01 -15.67
N GLU A 92 -48.73 31.02 -14.82
CA GLU A 92 -49.01 30.99 -13.36
C GLU A 92 -50.52 31.23 -13.08
N PHE A 93 -51.02 30.94 -11.86
CA PHE A 93 -51.64 31.92 -10.91
C PHE A 93 -52.54 31.29 -9.80
N ALA A 94 -52.06 31.39 -8.55
CA ALA A 94 -52.73 31.90 -7.34
C ALA A 94 -54.19 31.54 -6.89
N SER A 95 -54.27 31.09 -5.62
CA SER A 95 -55.06 31.69 -4.49
C SER A 95 -56.47 31.19 -4.07
N GLN A 96 -56.86 31.65 -2.87
CA GLN A 96 -58.13 31.50 -2.08
C GLN A 96 -58.24 30.19 -1.26
N ARG A 97 -58.43 30.14 0.08
CA ARG A 97 -58.77 31.06 1.23
C ARG A 97 -60.24 31.08 1.71
N SER A 98 -60.47 30.44 2.87
CA SER A 98 -61.50 30.70 3.90
C SER A 98 -61.03 30.01 5.20
N GLU A 99 -60.91 30.59 6.39
CA GLU A 99 -61.87 31.35 7.24
C GLU A 99 -63.06 30.47 7.69
N GLU A 100 -63.44 30.34 8.97
CA GLU A 100 -63.14 31.12 10.21
C GLU A 100 -62.82 30.19 11.43
N GLY A 101 -62.29 30.66 12.58
CA GLY A 101 -61.68 31.95 12.92
C GLY A 101 -61.74 32.36 14.41
N LYS A 102 -60.82 33.26 14.82
CA LYS A 102 -60.82 34.12 16.04
C LYS A 102 -60.59 33.38 17.39
N THR A 103 -59.97 33.98 18.43
CA THR A 103 -59.88 35.41 18.82
C THR A 103 -58.52 35.89 19.38
N MET A 104 -58.20 37.15 19.05
CA MET A 104 -57.44 38.15 19.87
C MET A 104 -55.92 37.97 20.08
N ASN A 105 -55.30 39.05 20.56
CA ASN A 105 -53.87 39.37 20.40
C ASN A 105 -53.42 40.36 21.50
N MET A 106 -52.08 40.45 21.69
CA MET A 106 -51.31 41.47 22.42
C MET A 106 -51.23 41.47 23.97
N ASP A 107 -49.99 41.78 24.39
CA ASP A 107 -49.50 42.44 25.61
C ASP A 107 -49.10 41.71 26.91
N LYS A 108 -48.18 42.40 27.59
CA LYS A 108 -47.20 42.09 28.66
C LYS A 108 -47.53 42.93 29.92
N PRO A 109 -46.76 42.93 31.06
CA PRO A 109 -45.80 41.94 31.62
C PRO A 109 -45.96 41.72 33.17
N GLU A 110 -44.95 41.04 33.77
CA GLU A 110 -44.33 41.32 35.10
C GLU A 110 -44.93 40.88 36.48
N ASN A 111 -44.01 40.33 37.31
CA ASN A 111 -43.79 40.49 38.78
C ASN A 111 -44.96 40.42 39.80
N THR A 112 -44.88 39.76 40.98
CA THR A 112 -43.75 39.14 41.74
C THR A 112 -44.25 37.87 42.54
N GLN A 113 -43.93 37.43 43.79
CA GLN A 113 -43.14 37.95 44.94
C GLN A 113 -42.65 36.85 45.94
N GLN A 114 -41.34 36.86 46.26
CA GLN A 114 -40.65 36.57 47.55
C GLN A 114 -40.84 35.32 48.46
N TYR A 115 -39.67 34.70 48.76
CA TYR A 115 -39.09 34.30 50.08
C TYR A 115 -39.37 32.95 50.82
N ARG A 116 -38.26 32.17 50.98
CA ARG A 116 -37.71 31.45 52.18
C ARG A 116 -38.60 30.43 52.94
N THR A 117 -38.12 29.24 53.37
CA THR A 117 -37.11 29.10 54.46
C THR A 117 -36.52 27.67 54.63
N ILE A 118 -35.21 27.51 54.42
CA ILE A 118 -34.15 26.87 55.26
C ILE A 118 -34.44 25.60 56.16
N ARG A 119 -33.71 24.50 55.85
CA ARG A 119 -33.09 23.41 56.70
C ARG A 119 -33.85 22.13 57.20
N LYS A 120 -33.18 21.00 56.89
CA LYS A 120 -32.97 19.74 57.69
C LYS A 120 -34.20 18.81 57.91
N THR A 121 -34.07 17.46 57.98
CA THR A 121 -32.89 16.55 58.05
C THR A 121 -33.13 15.21 57.32
N ALA A 122 -32.07 14.40 57.17
CA ALA A 122 -31.99 13.02 56.60
C ALA A 122 -32.72 11.95 57.47
N PRO A 123 -32.81 10.62 57.14
CA PRO A 123 -31.85 9.81 56.34
C PRO A 123 -32.37 8.68 55.40
N ASN A 124 -31.46 8.19 54.54
CA ASN A 124 -31.20 6.82 53.99
C ASN A 124 -32.39 5.95 53.48
N ALA A 125 -32.29 5.10 52.43
CA ALA A 125 -31.16 4.41 51.77
C ALA A 125 -31.65 3.90 50.36
N LEU A 126 -30.92 3.22 49.45
CA LEU A 126 -29.48 2.93 49.18
C LEU A 126 -29.37 2.34 47.73
N LEU A 127 -28.22 2.50 47.06
CA LEU A 127 -27.82 1.88 45.75
C LEU A 127 -28.62 2.35 44.50
N ARG A 128 -28.04 2.79 43.36
CA ARG A 128 -26.95 2.29 42.45
C ARG A 128 -27.44 1.18 41.49
N THR A 129 -27.11 1.16 40.18
CA THR A 129 -26.26 2.04 39.32
C THR A 129 -26.60 1.87 37.81
N SER A 130 -25.88 2.62 36.94
CA SER A 130 -25.65 2.40 35.49
C SER A 130 -26.66 3.06 34.52
N ALA A 131 -26.27 3.63 33.36
CA ALA A 131 -24.93 3.97 32.82
C ALA A 131 -25.02 4.99 31.64
N ILE A 132 -23.86 5.39 31.08
CA ILE A 132 -23.61 5.73 29.65
C ILE A 132 -24.00 7.12 29.06
N THR A 133 -23.06 7.64 28.23
CA THR A 133 -23.09 8.73 27.20
C THR A 133 -23.21 10.25 27.48
N MET A 134 -22.29 10.96 26.81
CA MET A 134 -22.38 12.22 26.04
C MET A 134 -22.49 13.63 26.68
N VAL A 135 -21.40 14.38 26.47
CA VAL A 135 -21.29 15.71 25.82
C VAL A 135 -22.12 16.91 26.34
N LEU A 136 -21.40 17.89 26.91
CA LEU A 136 -21.54 19.35 26.74
C LEU A 136 -20.29 20.02 27.36
N LEU A 137 -19.32 20.56 26.60
CA LEU A 137 -19.25 21.87 25.90
C LEU A 137 -19.23 23.13 26.80
N CYS A 138 -18.16 23.93 26.65
CA CYS A 138 -17.97 25.35 27.05
C CYS A 138 -17.93 25.68 28.57
N ALA A 139 -17.07 26.57 29.08
CA ALA A 139 -16.02 27.39 28.44
C ALA A 139 -15.00 27.95 29.46
N ALA A 140 -13.79 28.29 28.99
CA ALA A 140 -12.88 29.28 29.56
C ALA A 140 -12.10 29.95 28.40
N VAL A 141 -11.67 31.21 28.55
CA VAL A 141 -11.20 32.05 27.42
C VAL A 141 -9.85 32.73 27.73
N PHE A 142 -8.98 32.78 26.71
CA PHE A 142 -7.79 33.63 26.50
C PHE A 142 -7.40 34.65 27.59
N ILE A 143 -6.11 34.64 27.99
CA ILE A 143 -5.25 35.85 27.91
C ILE A 143 -3.84 35.49 27.38
N CYS A 144 -3.43 36.26 26.36
CA CYS A 144 -2.14 36.45 25.68
C CYS A 144 -0.80 36.13 26.40
N GLY A 145 0.19 35.68 25.61
CA GLY A 145 1.64 35.81 25.87
C GLY A 145 2.47 35.58 24.59
N THR A 146 3.38 36.49 24.22
CA THR A 146 4.11 36.46 22.93
C THR A 146 5.63 36.64 23.09
N ALA A 147 6.42 35.72 22.52
CA ALA A 147 7.87 35.81 22.24
C ALA A 147 8.17 34.76 21.14
N SER A 148 8.50 35.12 19.89
CA SER A 148 9.79 35.66 19.37
C SER A 148 10.90 34.61 19.23
N ALA A 149 11.50 34.52 18.04
CA ALA A 149 12.58 33.59 17.71
C ALA A 149 13.98 34.09 18.13
N ALA A 150 15.01 33.26 17.85
CA ALA A 150 16.40 33.32 18.30
C ALA A 150 16.60 32.91 19.79
N ASP A 151 17.62 32.14 20.18
CA ASP A 151 18.90 31.84 19.51
C ASP A 151 19.15 30.34 19.24
N ILE A 152 19.85 30.02 18.15
CA ILE A 152 20.48 28.70 17.92
C ILE A 152 21.92 28.78 18.42
N TYR A 153 22.27 28.00 19.45
CA TYR A 153 23.65 27.91 19.94
C TYR A 153 24.37 26.72 19.30
N VAL A 154 25.34 27.00 18.42
CA VAL A 154 26.26 25.99 17.88
C VAL A 154 27.38 25.75 18.90
N PRO A 155 27.59 24.53 19.42
CA PRO A 155 28.73 24.25 20.29
C PRO A 155 30.02 24.16 19.45
N GLU A 156 30.96 25.08 19.66
CA GLU A 156 32.33 24.91 19.16
C GLU A 156 32.99 23.70 19.83
N GLY A 157 33.87 23.02 19.09
CA GLY A 157 34.45 21.75 19.51
C GLY A 157 35.28 21.83 20.80
N GLY A 158 34.90 21.05 21.81
CA GLY A 158 35.65 20.88 23.04
C GLY A 158 35.43 19.50 23.65
N ASN A 159 36.50 18.88 24.16
CA ASN A 159 36.41 17.64 24.94
C ASN A 159 35.63 17.91 26.24
N GLN A 160 34.33 17.62 26.24
CA GLN A 160 33.53 17.67 27.45
C GLN A 160 33.78 16.43 28.30
N THR A 161 34.70 16.57 29.25
CA THR A 161 34.71 15.69 30.43
C THR A 161 33.40 15.93 31.18
N LEU A 162 32.57 14.88 31.32
CA LEU A 162 31.27 14.92 32.01
C LEU A 162 31.33 15.77 33.28
N SER A 163 30.38 16.68 33.44
CA SER A 163 30.32 17.55 34.61
C SER A 163 30.12 16.74 35.88
N LYS A 164 30.42 17.35 37.02
CA LYS A 164 30.27 16.71 38.33
C LYS A 164 28.81 16.31 38.63
N ALA A 165 27.82 17.00 38.04
CA ALA A 165 26.41 16.65 38.14
C ALA A 165 26.05 15.43 37.27
N GLU A 166 26.59 15.34 36.04
CA GLU A 166 26.38 14.18 35.16
C GLU A 166 27.09 12.92 35.70
N THR A 167 28.27 13.08 36.32
CA THR A 167 28.91 11.97 37.07
C THR A 167 28.16 11.61 38.34
N GLU A 168 27.53 12.55 39.04
CA GLU A 168 26.65 12.25 40.17
C GLU A 168 25.32 11.59 39.74
N GLY A 169 24.87 11.83 38.50
CA GLY A 169 23.81 11.07 37.85
C GLY A 169 24.17 9.59 37.63
N ILE A 170 25.42 9.30 37.24
CA ILE A 170 25.90 7.91 37.10
C ILE A 170 25.91 7.15 38.45
N VAL A 171 26.09 7.85 39.58
CA VAL A 171 26.10 7.24 40.93
C VAL A 171 24.72 6.68 41.34
N GLN A 172 23.61 7.12 40.73
CA GLN A 172 22.29 6.50 40.90
C GLN A 172 22.33 5.01 40.48
N PHE A 173 22.97 4.70 39.35
CA PHE A 173 22.99 3.34 38.79
C PHE A 173 24.03 2.41 39.43
N GLU A 174 25.08 2.94 40.08
CA GLU A 174 26.02 2.10 40.86
C GLU A 174 25.33 1.40 42.06
N HIS A 175 24.27 1.99 42.62
CA HIS A 175 23.50 1.40 43.72
C HIS A 175 22.57 0.26 43.28
N VAL A 176 22.37 0.04 41.98
CA VAL A 176 21.45 -0.99 41.47
C VAL A 176 22.10 -2.37 41.54
N LYS A 177 23.34 -2.52 41.01
CA LYS A 177 24.02 -3.82 40.87
C LYS A 177 24.40 -4.49 42.20
N SER A 178 24.56 -3.72 43.27
CA SER A 178 24.91 -4.23 44.60
C SER A 178 23.72 -4.84 45.35
N ASN A 179 22.49 -4.48 44.97
CA ASN A 179 21.25 -4.90 45.64
C ASN A 179 20.52 -6.06 44.93
N LEU A 180 20.95 -6.44 43.72
CA LEU A 180 20.35 -7.56 42.97
C LEU A 180 20.44 -8.90 43.75
N THR A 181 19.39 -9.72 43.65
CA THR A 181 19.42 -11.12 44.11
C THR A 181 20.38 -11.97 43.25
N ASP A 182 20.79 -13.14 43.74
CA ASP A 182 21.63 -14.06 42.96
C ASP A 182 20.88 -14.73 41.78
N ALA A 183 19.55 -14.58 41.72
CA ALA A 183 18.74 -14.87 40.53
C ALA A 183 18.81 -13.69 39.55
N GLN A 184 18.48 -12.47 40.00
CA GLN A 184 18.50 -11.25 39.17
C GLN A 184 19.86 -10.98 38.50
N LYS A 185 20.98 -11.32 39.15
CA LYS A 185 22.35 -11.22 38.58
C LYS A 185 22.59 -12.09 37.33
N LYS A 186 21.68 -13.03 37.02
CA LYS A 186 21.75 -13.91 35.85
C LYS A 186 20.88 -13.39 34.69
N LEU A 187 20.01 -12.42 34.93
CA LEU A 187 19.06 -11.85 33.98
C LEU A 187 19.69 -10.67 33.21
N SER A 188 19.19 -10.40 32.00
CA SER A 188 19.53 -9.19 31.24
C SER A 188 18.70 -7.97 31.69
N THR A 189 19.16 -6.76 31.33
CA THR A 189 18.61 -5.50 31.85
C THR A 189 17.15 -5.25 31.44
N ASP A 190 16.81 -5.58 30.20
CA ASP A 190 15.45 -5.62 29.65
C ASP A 190 14.51 -6.54 30.45
N ILE A 191 14.96 -7.74 30.78
CA ILE A 191 14.21 -8.67 31.65
C ILE A 191 14.01 -8.07 33.05
N LEU A 192 15.02 -7.41 33.63
CA LEU A 192 14.88 -6.73 34.92
C LEU A 192 13.86 -5.58 34.83
N GLN A 193 13.81 -4.86 33.72
CA GLN A 193 12.85 -3.77 33.46
C GLN A 193 11.41 -4.25 33.24
N LEU A 194 11.22 -5.43 32.65
CA LEU A 194 9.91 -6.10 32.62
C LEU A 194 9.48 -6.53 34.04
N LEU A 195 10.39 -7.13 34.81
CA LEU A 195 10.11 -7.63 36.16
C LEU A 195 9.75 -6.53 37.17
N ASP A 196 10.49 -5.42 37.18
CA ASP A 196 10.31 -4.34 38.15
C ASP A 196 10.58 -2.97 37.50
N SER A 197 9.58 -2.08 37.57
CA SER A 197 9.64 -0.75 36.96
C SER A 197 10.68 0.19 37.60
N THR A 198 11.28 -0.17 38.74
CA THR A 198 12.41 0.57 39.32
C THR A 198 13.72 0.44 38.55
N PHE A 199 13.81 -0.50 37.60
CA PHE A 199 14.94 -0.59 36.66
C PHE A 199 14.74 0.26 35.37
N ILE A 200 13.55 0.86 35.18
CA ILE A 200 13.22 1.69 34.01
C ILE A 200 13.78 3.11 34.19
N PRO A 201 14.51 3.67 33.20
CA PRO A 201 15.04 5.04 33.26
C PRO A 201 13.97 6.13 33.43
N GLU A 202 14.33 7.22 34.10
CA GLU A 202 13.46 8.39 34.26
C GLU A 202 13.11 8.99 32.89
N GLY A 203 11.82 9.03 32.57
CA GLY A 203 11.30 9.46 31.26
C GLY A 203 10.80 8.31 30.36
N GLN A 204 11.08 7.06 30.71
CA GLN A 204 10.48 5.87 30.06
C GLN A 204 9.36 5.26 30.94
N ASN A 205 8.56 4.37 30.35
CA ASN A 205 7.57 3.54 31.07
C ASN A 205 7.63 2.08 30.58
N ARG A 206 6.93 1.17 31.27
CA ARG A 206 6.94 -0.28 30.91
C ARG A 206 6.25 -0.54 29.57
N GLU A 207 5.15 0.17 29.29
CA GLU A 207 4.37 0.05 28.06
C GLU A 207 5.22 0.28 26.79
N ILE A 208 6.13 1.26 26.81
CA ILE A 208 7.06 1.53 25.69
C ILE A 208 8.07 0.38 25.51
N LEU A 209 8.57 -0.21 26.61
CA LEU A 209 9.48 -1.36 26.54
C LEU A 209 8.75 -2.61 26.01
N GLU A 210 7.53 -2.84 26.47
CA GLU A 210 6.70 -3.97 26.03
C GLU A 210 6.43 -3.87 24.52
N VAL A 211 5.97 -2.71 24.02
CA VAL A 211 5.79 -2.48 22.57
C VAL A 211 7.11 -2.62 21.79
N GLN A 212 8.24 -2.17 22.32
CA GLN A 212 9.55 -2.37 21.69
C GLN A 212 9.95 -3.85 21.60
N MET A 213 9.55 -4.66 22.57
CA MET A 213 9.84 -6.10 22.60
C MET A 213 8.79 -6.94 21.84
N GLU A 214 7.55 -6.46 21.68
CA GLU A 214 6.57 -7.03 20.76
C GLU A 214 7.06 -6.86 19.30
N ASN A 215 7.46 -5.65 18.93
CA ASN A 215 7.97 -5.33 17.58
C ASN A 215 9.24 -6.11 17.19
N SER A 216 10.04 -6.57 18.16
CA SER A 216 11.23 -7.39 17.92
C SER A 216 10.98 -8.90 17.98
N GLY A 217 9.73 -9.34 18.20
CA GLY A 217 9.36 -10.75 18.39
C GLY A 217 9.88 -11.35 19.70
N GLN A 218 10.22 -10.52 20.69
CA GLN A 218 10.81 -10.91 21.97
C GLN A 218 9.80 -11.02 23.11
N PHE A 219 8.61 -10.42 22.98
CA PHE A 219 7.58 -10.39 24.01
C PHE A 219 6.21 -10.72 23.40
N LEU A 220 5.38 -11.44 24.16
CA LEU A 220 3.98 -11.70 23.87
C LEU A 220 3.17 -11.40 25.13
N PRO A 221 2.30 -10.38 25.15
CA PRO A 221 1.46 -10.09 26.31
C PRO A 221 0.51 -11.27 26.57
N ALA A 222 0.10 -11.47 27.83
CA ALA A 222 -0.76 -12.59 28.24
C ALA A 222 -2.08 -12.73 27.44
N SER A 223 -2.50 -11.66 26.76
CA SER A 223 -3.66 -11.62 25.86
C SER A 223 -3.47 -12.27 24.49
N SER A 224 -2.22 -12.56 24.07
CA SER A 224 -1.88 -13.06 22.73
C SER A 224 -1.51 -14.56 22.68
N VAL A 225 -1.54 -15.26 23.82
CA VAL A 225 -1.02 -16.63 23.97
C VAL A 225 -2.14 -17.66 24.06
N SER A 226 -2.19 -18.62 23.13
CA SER A 226 -3.12 -19.77 23.17
C SER A 226 -2.77 -20.74 24.32
N PRO A 227 -3.74 -21.17 25.16
CA PRO A 227 -3.46 -22.11 26.24
C PRO A 227 -3.18 -23.54 25.75
N ILE A 228 -2.01 -24.09 26.09
CA ILE A 228 -1.66 -25.50 25.83
C ILE A 228 -2.63 -26.42 26.58
N SER A 229 -3.11 -27.48 25.92
CA SER A 229 -4.21 -28.34 26.40
C SER A 229 -3.90 -29.05 27.73
N GLY A 230 -4.31 -28.43 28.84
CA GLY A 230 -4.15 -28.94 30.21
C GLY A 230 -3.29 -28.07 31.14
N GLY A 231 -2.70 -26.98 30.65
CA GLY A 231 -1.88 -26.04 31.43
C GLY A 231 -2.66 -24.94 32.16
N SER A 232 -1.93 -24.09 32.88
CA SER A 232 -2.40 -22.79 33.39
C SER A 232 -2.50 -21.75 32.27
N VAL A 233 -3.16 -20.63 32.54
CA VAL A 233 -3.08 -19.44 31.67
C VAL A 233 -1.68 -18.86 31.80
N ALA A 234 -1.05 -18.54 30.67
CA ALA A 234 0.24 -17.86 30.64
C ALA A 234 0.16 -16.48 31.34
N ASP A 235 1.28 -16.05 31.91
CA ASP A 235 1.55 -14.63 32.10
C ASP A 235 2.03 -14.01 30.78
N ASP A 236 2.44 -12.74 30.81
CA ASP A 236 3.24 -12.17 29.72
C ASP A 236 4.44 -13.09 29.45
N LEU A 237 4.70 -13.47 28.20
CA LEU A 237 5.83 -14.31 27.81
C LEU A 237 6.96 -13.46 27.24
N VAL A 238 8.20 -13.85 27.53
CA VAL A 238 9.40 -13.33 26.87
C VAL A 238 10.17 -14.48 26.22
N TYR A 239 10.69 -14.24 25.01
CA TYR A 239 11.50 -15.20 24.26
C TYR A 239 12.96 -15.09 24.68
N VAL A 240 13.54 -16.16 25.22
CA VAL A 240 14.84 -16.11 25.91
C VAL A 240 15.82 -17.22 25.52
N TYR A 241 17.09 -16.84 25.45
CA TYR A 241 18.24 -17.75 25.52
C TYR A 241 18.52 -18.11 26.98
N ILE A 242 18.42 -19.39 27.33
CA ILE A 242 18.71 -19.92 28.65
C ILE A 242 20.02 -20.71 28.59
N HIS A 243 21.10 -20.09 29.05
CA HIS A 243 22.39 -20.77 29.16
C HIS A 243 22.51 -21.48 30.51
N LEU A 244 22.91 -22.75 30.48
CA LEU A 244 23.18 -23.56 31.67
C LEU A 244 24.69 -23.62 31.97
N LYS A 245 25.03 -24.28 33.08
CA LYS A 245 26.38 -24.63 33.50
C LYS A 245 26.61 -26.12 33.26
N PRO A 246 27.70 -26.53 32.57
CA PRO A 246 28.06 -27.94 32.50
C PRO A 246 28.18 -28.56 33.91
N PRO A 247 27.63 -29.76 34.18
CA PRO A 247 27.05 -30.72 33.23
C PRO A 247 25.50 -30.71 33.20
N ALA A 248 24.82 -29.59 33.46
CA ALA A 248 23.35 -29.55 33.45
C ALA A 248 22.77 -29.63 32.02
N GLU A 249 21.97 -30.65 31.77
CA GLU A 249 21.26 -30.90 30.50
C GLU A 249 20.04 -29.96 30.36
N THR A 250 19.66 -29.58 29.14
CA THR A 250 18.54 -28.62 28.92
C THR A 250 17.17 -29.18 29.34
N GLN A 251 17.03 -30.49 29.52
CA GLN A 251 15.83 -31.06 30.14
C GLN A 251 15.58 -30.53 31.57
N THR A 252 16.61 -30.05 32.27
CA THR A 252 16.45 -29.55 33.66
C THR A 252 15.61 -28.29 33.82
N ILE A 253 15.33 -27.54 32.74
CA ILE A 253 14.50 -26.33 32.76
C ILE A 253 13.05 -26.54 32.31
N GLU A 254 12.69 -27.72 31.81
CA GLU A 254 11.32 -28.04 31.34
C GLU A 254 10.19 -27.68 32.33
N PRO A 255 10.35 -27.78 33.67
CA PRO A 255 9.30 -27.38 34.62
C PRO A 255 9.10 -25.87 34.81
N TYR A 256 9.88 -25.02 34.14
CA TYR A 256 10.02 -23.57 34.40
C TYR A 256 9.91 -22.69 33.15
N VAL A 257 9.49 -23.27 32.03
CA VAL A 257 9.37 -22.61 30.73
C VAL A 257 8.04 -22.97 30.08
N TRP A 258 7.50 -22.07 29.26
CA TRP A 258 6.22 -22.27 28.58
C TRP A 258 6.37 -23.22 27.39
N GLU A 259 7.39 -22.97 26.57
CA GLU A 259 7.73 -23.77 25.39
C GLU A 259 9.25 -23.71 25.17
N ILE A 260 9.87 -24.82 24.77
CA ILE A 260 11.27 -24.85 24.31
C ILE A 260 11.24 -25.03 22.79
N THR A 261 11.67 -24.00 22.06
CA THR A 261 11.71 -23.99 20.59
C THR A 261 12.94 -24.71 20.06
N ASP A 262 14.12 -24.45 20.64
CA ASP A 262 15.41 -25.00 20.20
C ASP A 262 16.31 -25.43 21.38
N ARG A 263 17.21 -26.38 21.10
CA ARG A 263 18.18 -26.91 22.07
C ARG A 263 19.55 -27.17 21.46
N ASP A 264 20.59 -26.81 22.21
CA ASP A 264 21.98 -27.17 21.97
C ASP A 264 22.58 -27.73 23.26
N GLU A 265 22.56 -29.06 23.39
CA GLU A 265 23.14 -29.79 24.53
C GLU A 265 24.69 -29.80 24.51
N GLU A 266 25.34 -29.50 23.38
CA GLU A 266 26.81 -29.42 23.31
C GLU A 266 27.33 -28.11 23.94
N ASN A 267 26.60 -27.00 23.73
CA ASN A 267 26.89 -25.70 24.34
C ASN A 267 26.06 -25.38 25.59
N HIS A 268 25.26 -26.33 26.08
CA HIS A 268 24.38 -26.20 27.25
C HIS A 268 23.45 -24.96 27.15
N LEU A 269 22.71 -24.86 26.04
CA LEU A 269 21.82 -23.74 25.71
C LEU A 269 20.44 -24.25 25.29
N ALA A 270 19.38 -23.63 25.80
CA ALA A 270 18.03 -23.74 25.27
C ALA A 270 17.51 -22.38 24.78
N VAL A 271 16.58 -22.41 23.84
CA VAL A 271 15.78 -21.26 23.41
C VAL A 271 14.34 -21.55 23.79
N ALA A 272 13.68 -20.62 24.48
CA ALA A 272 12.37 -20.88 25.09
C ALA A 272 11.53 -19.63 25.25
N TRP A 273 10.20 -19.79 25.20
CA TRP A 273 9.26 -18.84 25.77
C TRP A 273 9.15 -19.07 27.27
N VAL A 274 9.19 -18.01 28.06
CA VAL A 274 9.10 -18.07 29.53
C VAL A 274 8.18 -16.98 30.04
N GLU A 275 7.28 -17.33 30.96
CA GLU A 275 6.43 -16.37 31.67
C GLU A 275 7.29 -15.39 32.47
N VAL A 276 7.04 -14.08 32.34
CA VAL A 276 7.82 -13.03 32.97
C VAL A 276 7.92 -13.24 34.49
N LYS A 277 6.84 -13.69 35.14
CA LYS A 277 6.85 -14.00 36.58
C LYS A 277 7.78 -15.16 36.98
N GLU A 278 8.06 -16.11 36.08
CA GLU A 278 8.93 -17.27 36.37
C GLU A 278 10.40 -17.03 36.03
N LEU A 279 10.76 -15.88 35.42
CA LEU A 279 12.16 -15.57 35.08
C LEU A 279 13.08 -15.55 36.32
N GLU A 280 12.62 -15.04 37.46
CA GLU A 280 13.40 -15.13 38.71
C GLU A 280 13.44 -16.56 39.27
N THR A 281 12.35 -17.35 39.15
CA THR A 281 12.31 -18.75 39.58
C THR A 281 13.30 -19.59 38.78
N LEU A 282 13.23 -19.50 37.45
CA LEU A 282 14.13 -20.16 36.51
C LEU A 282 15.59 -19.70 36.72
N ALA A 283 15.81 -18.40 36.93
CA ALA A 283 17.14 -17.89 37.27
C ALA A 283 17.62 -18.36 38.64
N SER A 284 16.76 -18.67 39.62
CA SER A 284 17.21 -19.15 40.93
C SER A 284 17.96 -20.49 40.86
N LEU A 285 17.71 -21.31 39.83
CA LEU A 285 18.31 -22.64 39.66
C LEU A 285 19.84 -22.61 39.63
N ASP A 286 20.47 -23.51 40.40
CA ASP A 286 21.92 -23.68 40.42
C ASP A 286 22.50 -24.03 39.04
N GLY A 287 21.75 -24.77 38.22
CA GLY A 287 22.13 -25.12 36.85
C GLY A 287 22.13 -23.95 35.86
N VAL A 288 21.30 -22.93 36.09
CA VAL A 288 21.20 -21.76 35.19
C VAL A 288 22.39 -20.83 35.40
N ARG A 289 23.03 -20.47 34.28
CA ARG A 289 24.19 -19.55 34.19
C ARG A 289 23.74 -18.13 33.89
N THR A 290 22.87 -17.95 32.90
CA THR A 290 22.28 -16.65 32.52
C THR A 290 21.05 -16.87 31.63
N ILE A 291 20.09 -15.95 31.75
CA ILE A 291 18.91 -15.84 30.90
C ILE A 291 18.96 -14.45 30.27
N ARG A 292 18.70 -14.36 28.96
CA ARG A 292 18.59 -13.10 28.23
C ARG A 292 17.56 -13.23 27.11
N THR A 293 17.01 -12.13 26.64
CA THR A 293 16.18 -12.09 25.43
C THR A 293 16.86 -12.75 24.22
N VAL A 294 16.06 -13.36 23.35
CA VAL A 294 16.52 -13.80 22.03
C VAL A 294 16.73 -12.56 21.18
N MET A 295 17.98 -12.17 20.99
CA MET A 295 18.31 -11.12 20.01
C MET A 295 18.07 -11.69 18.61
N PRO A 296 17.22 -11.08 17.77
CA PRO A 296 17.02 -11.52 16.39
C PRO A 296 18.35 -11.47 15.60
N PRO A 297 18.48 -12.23 14.50
CA PRO A 297 19.68 -12.18 13.69
C PRO A 297 19.90 -10.78 13.14
N MET A 298 21.05 -10.18 13.45
CA MET A 298 21.48 -8.93 12.84
C MET A 298 21.72 -9.15 11.36
N VAL A 299 20.72 -8.80 10.54
CA VAL A 299 20.90 -8.60 9.11
C VAL A 299 21.86 -7.42 8.97
N ILE A 300 23.03 -7.66 8.37
CA ILE A 300 24.03 -6.60 8.18
C ILE A 300 23.62 -5.82 6.93
N ALA A 301 22.65 -4.93 7.10
CA ALA A 301 22.65 -3.64 6.41
C ALA A 301 23.87 -2.81 6.88
N GLY A 302 24.08 -1.66 6.26
CA GLY A 302 25.28 -0.85 6.51
C GLY A 302 25.24 -0.04 7.82
N SER A 303 25.82 1.15 7.77
CA SER A 303 25.78 2.11 8.87
C SER A 303 24.44 2.87 8.98
N VAL A 304 23.63 2.84 7.92
CA VAL A 304 22.29 3.42 7.82
C VAL A 304 21.32 2.44 7.15
N THR A 305 20.04 2.82 7.04
CA THR A 305 19.04 2.17 6.17
C THR A 305 17.96 3.20 5.83
N THR A 306 17.52 3.28 4.58
CA THR A 306 16.42 4.17 4.17
C THR A 306 15.09 3.78 4.83
N GLU A 307 14.39 4.76 5.39
CA GLU A 307 13.05 4.59 5.98
C GLU A 307 12.03 4.13 4.93
N GLY A 308 12.26 4.46 3.65
CA GLY A 308 11.44 4.00 2.53
C GLY A 308 11.43 2.49 2.35
N ASP A 309 12.41 1.74 2.87
CA ASP A 309 12.43 0.28 2.82
C ASP A 309 11.23 -0.33 3.59
N ALA A 310 10.95 0.22 4.77
CA ALA A 310 9.80 -0.16 5.59
C ALA A 310 8.50 0.49 5.11
N ILE A 311 8.52 1.76 4.72
CA ILE A 311 7.30 2.49 4.27
C ILE A 311 6.74 1.90 2.96
N HIS A 312 7.62 1.38 2.08
CA HIS A 312 7.23 0.64 0.88
C HIS A 312 7.12 -0.89 1.11
N ARG A 313 7.25 -1.40 2.35
CA ARG A 313 7.17 -2.84 2.69
C ARG A 313 8.12 -3.76 1.89
N SER A 314 9.24 -3.22 1.42
CA SER A 314 10.27 -3.99 0.68
C SER A 314 11.00 -4.96 1.60
N SER A 315 11.18 -4.57 2.88
CA SER A 315 11.60 -5.43 3.99
C SER A 315 10.77 -6.71 4.10
N ASP A 316 9.46 -6.60 3.93
CA ASP A 316 8.52 -7.70 4.11
C ASP A 316 8.63 -8.68 2.93
N VAL A 317 8.81 -8.17 1.72
CA VAL A 317 9.08 -8.99 0.52
C VAL A 317 10.42 -9.73 0.63
N ARG A 318 11.47 -9.08 1.16
CA ARG A 318 12.75 -9.76 1.45
C ARG A 318 12.57 -10.85 2.51
N THR A 319 11.84 -10.57 3.59
CA THR A 319 11.69 -11.48 4.73
C THR A 319 10.78 -12.67 4.40
N THR A 320 9.61 -12.42 3.81
CA THR A 320 8.58 -13.44 3.54
C THR A 320 8.89 -14.28 2.31
N TYR A 321 9.43 -13.69 1.24
CA TYR A 321 9.63 -14.39 -0.05
C TYR A 321 11.10 -14.57 -0.46
N SER A 322 12.06 -14.09 0.34
CA SER A 322 13.50 -14.11 0.02
C SER A 322 13.87 -13.41 -1.30
N GLN A 323 13.09 -12.41 -1.72
CA GLN A 323 13.29 -11.69 -2.99
C GLN A 323 13.96 -10.33 -2.74
N ASN A 324 15.23 -10.22 -3.12
CA ASN A 324 16.13 -9.10 -2.79
C ASN A 324 16.79 -8.47 -4.04
N GLY A 325 16.20 -8.62 -5.23
CA GLY A 325 16.77 -8.12 -6.50
C GLY A 325 17.79 -9.04 -7.18
N SER A 326 18.10 -10.21 -6.61
CA SER A 326 19.10 -11.15 -7.11
C SER A 326 19.00 -11.44 -8.61
N GLY A 327 20.02 -11.03 -9.37
CA GLY A 327 20.12 -11.27 -10.81
C GLY A 327 19.45 -10.22 -11.70
N VAL A 328 18.91 -9.15 -11.12
CA VAL A 328 18.46 -7.95 -11.84
C VAL A 328 19.55 -6.88 -11.78
N LYS A 329 19.70 -6.13 -12.88
CA LYS A 329 20.65 -5.01 -12.97
C LYS A 329 19.94 -3.67 -12.86
N VAL A 330 20.40 -2.83 -11.93
CA VAL A 330 19.87 -1.47 -11.71
C VAL A 330 20.95 -0.44 -12.02
N GLY A 331 20.63 0.52 -12.88
CA GLY A 331 21.53 1.61 -13.27
C GLY A 331 21.05 2.97 -12.79
N ILE A 332 21.90 3.70 -12.06
CA ILE A 332 21.63 5.09 -11.63
C ILE A 332 22.35 6.08 -12.57
N ILE A 333 21.66 7.17 -12.93
CA ILE A 333 22.22 8.35 -13.57
C ILE A 333 22.02 9.57 -12.64
N SER A 334 23.11 10.18 -12.17
CA SER A 334 23.10 11.37 -11.30
C SER A 334 24.43 12.16 -11.42
N ASP A 335 24.77 13.03 -10.48
CA ASP A 335 25.93 13.94 -10.53
C ASP A 335 27.29 13.23 -10.45
N GLY A 336 27.42 12.23 -9.58
CA GLY A 336 28.63 11.45 -9.41
C GLY A 336 28.61 10.48 -8.23
N VAL A 337 29.72 9.76 -8.09
CA VAL A 337 29.97 8.74 -7.07
C VAL A 337 31.38 8.86 -6.52
N ASN A 338 31.82 10.06 -6.14
CA ASN A 338 33.20 10.31 -5.75
C ASN A 338 33.62 9.54 -4.48
N SER A 339 32.66 9.26 -3.61
CA SER A 339 32.86 8.73 -2.27
C SER A 339 32.18 7.37 -2.04
N TRP A 340 31.67 6.69 -3.07
CA TRP A 340 30.99 5.39 -2.95
C TRP A 340 31.78 4.33 -2.17
N THR A 341 33.11 4.41 -2.21
CA THR A 341 33.97 3.50 -1.46
C THR A 341 33.88 3.67 0.05
N ALA A 342 33.45 4.84 0.54
CA ALA A 342 33.16 5.07 1.96
C ALA A 342 31.88 4.34 2.38
N ALA A 343 30.80 4.49 1.62
CA ALA A 343 29.54 3.77 1.83
C ALA A 343 29.74 2.24 1.74
N ARG A 344 30.55 1.76 0.79
CA ARG A 344 31.00 0.36 0.75
C ARG A 344 31.74 -0.06 2.03
N ASP A 345 32.65 0.78 2.53
CA ASP A 345 33.47 0.47 3.70
C ASP A 345 32.68 0.56 5.03
N SER A 346 31.50 1.17 5.03
CA SER A 346 30.50 1.10 6.11
C SER A 346 29.42 0.01 5.92
N GLY A 347 29.29 -0.54 4.71
CA GLY A 347 28.40 -1.66 4.37
C GLY A 347 27.11 -1.26 3.63
N ASP A 348 26.95 0.03 3.32
CA ASP A 348 25.77 0.64 2.70
C ASP A 348 25.79 0.55 1.16
N LEU A 349 26.90 0.06 0.57
CA LEU A 349 27.01 -0.26 -0.87
C LEU A 349 27.77 -1.57 -1.12
N PRO A 350 27.49 -2.29 -2.23
CA PRO A 350 28.14 -3.55 -2.55
C PRO A 350 29.61 -3.36 -2.94
N ALA A 351 30.41 -4.40 -2.75
CA ALA A 351 31.85 -4.36 -2.99
C ALA A 351 32.25 -4.14 -4.46
N ASP A 352 31.33 -4.41 -5.38
CA ASP A 352 31.53 -4.54 -6.83
C ASP A 352 30.59 -3.64 -7.66
N LEU A 353 30.22 -2.46 -7.13
CA LEU A 353 29.52 -1.40 -7.87
C LEU A 353 30.18 -1.11 -9.24
N ASN A 354 29.37 -1.18 -10.30
CA ASN A 354 29.83 -1.04 -11.68
C ASN A 354 29.76 0.43 -12.15
N VAL A 355 30.75 1.23 -11.77
CA VAL A 355 30.89 2.62 -12.24
C VAL A 355 31.35 2.65 -13.71
N LEU A 356 30.44 3.01 -14.62
CA LEU A 356 30.70 3.16 -16.06
C LEU A 356 31.36 4.50 -16.38
N ASN A 357 30.90 5.59 -15.75
CA ASN A 357 31.51 6.91 -15.83
C ASN A 357 31.29 7.71 -14.53
N ASN A 358 32.27 8.54 -14.16
CA ASN A 358 32.17 9.52 -13.07
C ASN A 358 33.16 10.67 -13.36
N THR A 359 32.72 11.64 -14.15
CA THR A 359 33.51 12.76 -14.68
C THR A 359 32.91 14.14 -14.43
N VAL A 360 31.59 14.24 -14.25
CA VAL A 360 30.91 15.42 -13.68
C VAL A 360 31.35 15.59 -12.22
N GLY A 361 31.11 14.56 -11.41
CA GLY A 361 31.62 14.43 -10.05
C GLY A 361 30.68 15.04 -9.02
N GLY A 362 30.43 14.27 -7.98
CA GLY A 362 29.45 14.51 -6.95
C GLY A 362 29.27 13.27 -6.07
N ASP A 363 28.19 13.21 -5.32
CA ASP A 363 27.83 12.06 -4.46
C ASP A 363 26.31 11.89 -4.27
N GLU A 364 25.45 12.62 -4.99
CA GLU A 364 23.99 12.37 -5.01
C GLU A 364 23.71 10.98 -5.60
N GLY A 365 24.49 10.60 -6.62
CA GLY A 365 24.51 9.24 -7.16
C GLY A 365 24.93 8.16 -6.14
N THR A 366 25.79 8.49 -5.17
CA THR A 366 26.12 7.57 -4.06
C THR A 366 24.90 7.36 -3.16
N ALA A 367 24.22 8.45 -2.77
CA ALA A 367 23.02 8.39 -1.93
C ALA A 367 21.83 7.67 -2.60
N MET A 368 21.62 7.88 -3.91
CA MET A 368 20.61 7.13 -4.68
C MET A 368 20.90 5.63 -4.74
N LEU A 369 22.17 5.23 -4.83
CA LEU A 369 22.57 3.82 -4.85
C LEU A 369 22.38 3.14 -3.49
N GLU A 370 22.59 3.86 -2.38
CA GLU A 370 22.36 3.35 -1.02
C GLU A 370 20.87 2.96 -0.84
N ILE A 371 19.94 3.85 -1.23
CA ILE A 371 18.49 3.60 -1.22
C ILE A 371 18.13 2.31 -1.99
N VAL A 372 18.73 2.10 -3.17
CA VAL A 372 18.51 0.86 -3.94
C VAL A 372 19.14 -0.34 -3.23
N HIS A 373 20.32 -0.20 -2.62
CA HIS A 373 21.01 -1.31 -1.97
C HIS A 373 20.28 -1.81 -0.72
N ASP A 374 19.71 -0.92 0.10
CA ASP A 374 18.92 -1.29 1.28
C ASP A 374 17.70 -2.15 0.92
N MET A 375 16.96 -1.72 -0.10
CA MET A 375 15.74 -2.38 -0.56
C MET A 375 16.01 -3.67 -1.35
N VAL A 376 17.03 -3.67 -2.21
CA VAL A 376 17.41 -4.81 -3.06
C VAL A 376 18.92 -5.12 -3.01
N PRO A 377 19.45 -5.62 -1.88
CA PRO A 377 20.89 -5.84 -1.68
C PRO A 377 21.50 -6.96 -2.53
N GLY A 378 20.67 -7.72 -3.27
CA GLY A 378 21.11 -8.71 -4.25
C GLY A 378 21.19 -8.20 -5.70
N ALA A 379 20.81 -6.96 -5.97
CA ALA A 379 20.83 -6.39 -7.32
C ALA A 379 22.26 -6.04 -7.79
N ASP A 380 22.55 -6.31 -9.06
CA ASP A 380 23.78 -5.88 -9.73
C ASP A 380 23.72 -4.35 -9.96
N LEU A 381 24.39 -3.55 -9.12
CA LEU A 381 24.35 -2.09 -9.22
C LEU A 381 25.34 -1.51 -10.25
N TYR A 382 24.86 -0.53 -11.02
CA TYR A 382 25.59 0.23 -12.05
C TYR A 382 25.41 1.74 -11.84
N PHE A 383 26.44 2.52 -12.20
CA PHE A 383 26.37 3.98 -12.21
C PHE A 383 26.93 4.59 -13.50
N HIS A 384 26.32 5.68 -13.97
CA HIS A 384 26.90 6.57 -14.96
C HIS A 384 26.58 8.03 -14.58
N ASP A 385 27.52 8.96 -14.76
CA ASP A 385 27.22 10.38 -14.55
C ASP A 385 26.24 10.94 -15.61
N CYS A 386 25.55 12.02 -15.27
CA CYS A 386 24.62 12.70 -16.17
C CYS A 386 25.27 13.33 -17.41
N GLY A 387 26.60 13.51 -17.38
CA GLY A 387 27.38 14.12 -18.45
C GLY A 387 27.16 15.63 -18.60
N ALA A 388 27.94 16.26 -19.47
CA ALA A 388 27.99 17.72 -19.58
C ALA A 388 26.92 18.36 -20.50
N ASN A 389 26.01 17.58 -21.09
CA ASN A 389 24.96 18.04 -22.01
C ASN A 389 23.99 16.90 -22.37
N THR A 390 22.85 17.24 -23.00
CA THR A 390 21.79 16.30 -23.42
C THR A 390 22.28 15.15 -24.30
N VAL A 391 23.30 15.35 -25.15
CA VAL A 391 23.87 14.28 -26.00
C VAL A 391 24.73 13.32 -25.17
N ALA A 392 25.42 13.81 -24.14
CA ALA A 392 26.13 12.97 -23.18
C ALA A 392 25.15 12.18 -22.28
N PHE A 393 24.02 12.79 -21.91
CA PHE A 393 22.96 12.12 -21.14
C PHE A 393 22.29 10.98 -21.93
N ASN A 394 21.96 11.20 -23.21
CA ASN A 394 21.50 10.11 -24.09
C ASN A 394 22.53 8.97 -24.20
N ALA A 395 23.83 9.30 -24.21
CA ALA A 395 24.90 8.29 -24.21
C ALA A 395 25.04 7.55 -22.87
N ALA A 396 24.67 8.18 -21.73
CA ALA A 396 24.62 7.53 -20.42
C ALA A 396 23.49 6.48 -20.37
N ILE A 397 22.30 6.83 -20.88
CA ILE A 397 21.17 5.89 -21.04
C ILE A 397 21.59 4.71 -21.94
N ASP A 398 22.16 4.99 -23.11
CA ASP A 398 22.65 3.95 -24.04
C ASP A 398 23.72 3.05 -23.40
N ALA A 399 24.59 3.60 -22.54
CA ALA A 399 25.65 2.86 -21.86
C ALA A 399 25.09 1.89 -20.79
N LEU A 400 24.10 2.31 -20.00
CA LEU A 400 23.45 1.45 -19.01
C LEU A 400 22.61 0.34 -19.67
N VAL A 401 21.89 0.66 -20.75
CA VAL A 401 21.20 -0.35 -21.58
C VAL A 401 22.21 -1.33 -22.19
N ALA A 402 23.36 -0.86 -22.69
CA ALA A 402 24.42 -1.72 -23.22
C ALA A 402 25.14 -2.57 -22.16
N ALA A 403 25.14 -2.15 -20.89
CA ALA A 403 25.58 -2.96 -19.75
C ALA A 403 24.55 -4.03 -19.31
N GLY A 404 23.32 -3.93 -19.84
CA GLY A 404 22.21 -4.83 -19.59
C GLY A 404 21.36 -4.45 -18.37
N CYS A 405 21.30 -3.17 -17.99
CA CYS A 405 20.41 -2.71 -16.92
C CYS A 405 18.95 -2.95 -17.30
N ASN A 406 18.23 -3.69 -16.45
CA ASN A 406 16.78 -3.93 -16.61
C ASN A 406 15.99 -2.75 -16.06
N VAL A 407 16.48 -2.14 -14.99
CA VAL A 407 15.92 -0.93 -14.41
C VAL A 407 16.95 0.18 -14.50
N ILE A 408 16.52 1.37 -14.93
CA ILE A 408 17.33 2.59 -14.93
C ILE A 408 16.58 3.68 -14.16
N CYS A 409 17.29 4.50 -13.38
CA CYS A 409 16.73 5.62 -12.63
C CYS A 409 17.59 6.87 -12.82
N ASP A 410 16.96 8.05 -12.93
CA ASP A 410 17.65 9.35 -12.95
C ASP A 410 16.94 10.44 -12.13
N ASP A 411 17.70 11.49 -11.79
CA ASP A 411 17.26 12.68 -11.05
C ASP A 411 17.38 13.99 -11.86
N ILE A 412 17.71 13.93 -13.15
CA ILE A 412 18.29 15.05 -13.91
C ILE A 412 17.24 15.88 -14.65
N GLY A 413 17.06 17.14 -14.27
CA GLY A 413 16.26 18.11 -15.01
C GLY A 413 17.06 18.93 -16.03
N TRP A 414 16.89 18.68 -17.34
CA TRP A 414 17.49 19.48 -18.40
C TRP A 414 16.67 20.74 -18.70
N ILE A 415 16.88 21.81 -17.92
CA ILE A 415 16.06 23.02 -17.84
C ILE A 415 15.85 23.86 -19.14
N THR A 416 16.39 23.43 -20.27
CA THR A 416 16.21 24.05 -21.59
C THR A 416 15.78 23.06 -22.69
N GLU A 417 15.42 21.82 -22.34
CA GLU A 417 14.59 21.00 -23.24
C GLU A 417 13.20 21.64 -23.36
N PRO A 418 12.43 21.35 -24.43
CA PRO A 418 11.08 21.88 -24.59
C PRO A 418 10.14 21.43 -23.47
N PHE A 419 9.27 22.33 -23.04
CA PHE A 419 8.19 22.01 -22.10
C PHE A 419 6.94 21.53 -22.85
N PHE A 420 6.61 22.18 -23.97
CA PHE A 420 5.40 21.92 -24.76
C PHE A 420 5.55 20.84 -25.87
N GLU A 421 6.69 20.17 -26.01
CA GLU A 421 6.89 19.04 -26.95
C GLU A 421 8.02 18.09 -26.52
N ASP A 422 8.15 16.94 -27.18
CA ASP A 422 9.21 15.98 -26.84
C ASP A 422 10.59 16.46 -27.32
N GLY A 423 11.44 16.87 -26.37
CA GLY A 423 12.85 17.22 -26.60
C GLY A 423 13.73 16.09 -27.15
N ILE A 424 15.03 16.38 -27.27
CA ILE A 424 16.03 15.43 -27.78
C ILE A 424 16.18 14.22 -26.85
N ILE A 425 16.03 14.40 -25.54
CA ILE A 425 16.11 13.32 -24.56
C ILE A 425 14.78 12.56 -24.51
N ALA A 426 13.64 13.26 -24.44
CA ALA A 426 12.32 12.62 -24.44
C ALA A 426 12.11 11.75 -25.69
N SER A 427 12.50 12.25 -26.87
CA SER A 427 12.48 11.50 -28.13
C SER A 427 13.43 10.30 -28.15
N HIS A 428 14.59 10.41 -27.50
CA HIS A 428 15.57 9.32 -27.39
C HIS A 428 15.07 8.23 -26.42
N LEU A 429 14.64 8.62 -25.21
CA LEU A 429 14.10 7.70 -24.21
C LEU A 429 12.86 6.96 -24.73
N THR A 430 11.94 7.64 -25.41
CA THR A 430 10.81 7.01 -26.10
C THR A 430 11.27 5.94 -27.11
N SER A 431 12.37 6.21 -27.83
CA SER A 431 12.94 5.26 -28.80
C SER A 431 13.67 4.09 -28.13
N VAL A 432 14.28 4.31 -26.96
CA VAL A 432 14.94 3.29 -26.13
C VAL A 432 13.92 2.35 -25.52
N LEU A 433 12.87 2.88 -24.87
CA LEU A 433 11.78 2.12 -24.27
C LEU A 433 11.03 1.27 -25.33
N ALA A 434 10.72 1.86 -26.49
CA ALA A 434 10.08 1.13 -27.59
C ALA A 434 10.98 0.05 -28.26
N SER A 435 12.25 -0.08 -27.85
CA SER A 435 13.24 -1.00 -28.43
C SER A 435 13.86 -1.99 -27.45
N ASN A 436 13.73 -1.79 -26.14
CA ASN A 436 14.39 -2.58 -25.09
C ASN A 436 13.40 -2.89 -23.97
N ASP A 437 13.47 -4.11 -23.43
CA ASP A 437 12.61 -4.57 -22.35
C ASP A 437 13.19 -4.11 -21.00
N ILE A 438 12.89 -2.87 -20.62
CA ILE A 438 13.40 -2.19 -19.41
C ILE A 438 12.29 -1.41 -18.70
N VAL A 439 12.53 -1.08 -17.42
CA VAL A 439 11.78 -0.05 -16.67
C VAL A 439 12.69 1.17 -16.51
N TYR A 440 12.16 2.37 -16.75
CA TYR A 440 12.88 3.62 -16.54
C TYR A 440 12.10 4.49 -15.55
N ALA A 441 12.72 4.80 -14.42
CA ALA A 441 12.21 5.76 -13.45
C ALA A 441 12.96 7.10 -13.60
N SER A 442 12.28 8.20 -13.32
CA SER A 442 12.84 9.55 -13.36
C SER A 442 12.22 10.38 -12.24
N SER A 443 12.97 11.27 -11.62
CA SER A 443 12.39 12.16 -10.61
C SER A 443 11.42 13.15 -11.27
N ALA A 444 10.21 13.33 -10.70
CA ALA A 444 9.21 14.24 -11.28
C ALA A 444 9.68 15.71 -11.27
N GLY A 445 10.61 16.05 -10.37
CA GLY A 445 11.20 17.36 -10.21
C GLY A 445 10.72 18.09 -8.96
N ASN A 446 11.52 19.06 -8.52
CA ASN A 446 11.30 19.80 -7.28
C ASN A 446 10.75 21.22 -7.55
N ALA A 447 9.80 21.37 -8.49
CA ALA A 447 9.35 22.65 -9.02
C ALA A 447 7.91 23.10 -8.62
N GLY A 448 7.17 22.33 -7.82
CA GLY A 448 5.77 22.63 -7.45
C GLY A 448 5.58 24.02 -6.82
N GLN A 449 6.54 24.48 -6.01
CA GLN A 449 6.57 25.84 -5.42
C GLN A 449 7.43 26.85 -6.21
N LYS A 450 7.76 26.56 -7.48
CA LYS A 450 8.72 27.31 -8.29
C LYS A 450 8.29 27.47 -9.77
N HIS A 451 7.05 27.11 -10.09
CA HIS A 451 6.52 26.99 -11.45
C HIS A 451 5.31 27.92 -11.70
N TYR A 452 5.10 28.31 -12.95
CA TYR A 452 3.85 28.90 -13.43
C TYR A 452 3.58 28.50 -14.87
N GLN A 453 2.40 27.96 -15.15
CA GLN A 453 1.81 28.00 -16.50
C GLN A 453 0.61 28.96 -16.56
N GLY A 454 0.36 29.57 -17.71
CA GLY A 454 -0.90 30.27 -18.02
C GLY A 454 -0.90 31.04 -19.34
N ASP A 455 -2.09 31.23 -19.91
CA ASP A 455 -2.28 32.06 -21.11
C ASP A 455 -1.84 33.52 -20.89
N TYR A 456 -1.11 34.07 -21.86
CA TYR A 456 -0.68 35.46 -21.86
C TYR A 456 -1.88 36.41 -21.71
N TYR A 457 -1.87 37.17 -20.63
CA TYR A 457 -2.90 38.12 -20.26
C TYR A 457 -2.21 39.44 -19.93
N ASN A 458 -2.50 40.51 -20.68
CA ASN A 458 -1.70 41.73 -20.55
C ASN A 458 -2.18 42.62 -19.39
N ILE A 459 -1.23 43.19 -18.64
CA ILE A 459 -1.52 44.30 -17.72
C ILE A 459 -2.18 45.43 -18.52
N SER A 460 -3.26 46.01 -17.99
CA SER A 460 -3.98 47.10 -18.67
C SER A 460 -3.04 48.27 -19.00
N SER A 461 -3.02 48.68 -20.27
CA SER A 461 -2.11 49.70 -20.86
C SER A 461 -0.61 49.35 -20.92
N SER A 462 -0.23 48.08 -20.71
CA SER A 462 1.13 47.56 -20.93
C SER A 462 1.12 46.33 -21.85
N THR A 463 2.30 45.98 -22.38
CA THR A 463 2.60 44.71 -23.08
C THR A 463 3.18 43.64 -22.14
N GLN A 464 3.30 43.97 -20.86
CA GLN A 464 3.73 43.03 -19.81
C GLN A 464 2.62 42.04 -19.46
N HIS A 465 3.02 40.79 -19.17
CA HIS A 465 2.15 39.74 -18.68
C HIS A 465 1.71 39.98 -17.23
N ASP A 466 0.45 39.65 -16.95
CA ASP A 466 -0.17 39.62 -15.63
C ASP A 466 -0.33 38.17 -15.18
N PHE A 467 0.60 37.72 -14.33
CA PHE A 467 0.58 36.40 -13.73
C PHE A 467 -0.62 36.17 -12.79
N SER A 468 -1.24 37.24 -12.28
CA SER A 468 -2.41 37.19 -11.39
C SER A 468 -3.75 36.99 -12.12
N ARG A 469 -3.73 36.83 -13.45
CA ARG A 469 -4.88 36.48 -14.30
C ARG A 469 -6.08 37.44 -14.13
N GLY A 470 -5.84 38.74 -14.03
CA GLY A 470 -6.87 39.77 -13.85
C GLY A 470 -7.01 40.32 -12.43
N GLY A 471 -6.00 40.15 -11.57
CA GLY A 471 -5.92 40.83 -10.28
C GLY A 471 -5.81 42.36 -10.42
N THR A 472 -5.90 43.07 -9.29
CA THR A 472 -5.78 44.56 -9.25
C THR A 472 -4.43 45.05 -8.77
N THR A 473 -3.59 44.15 -8.24
CA THR A 473 -2.25 44.39 -7.69
C THR A 473 -1.47 43.08 -7.69
N GLY A 474 -0.13 43.15 -7.76
CA GLY A 474 0.71 41.96 -7.64
C GLY A 474 0.85 41.18 -8.94
N TYR A 475 1.01 41.87 -10.07
CA TYR A 475 0.95 41.27 -11.42
C TYR A 475 2.10 40.32 -11.81
N TYR A 476 3.14 40.18 -11.00
CA TYR A 476 4.40 39.50 -11.37
C TYR A 476 4.68 38.23 -10.54
N LEU A 477 5.62 37.39 -10.96
CA LEU A 477 6.25 36.43 -10.03
C LEU A 477 7.30 37.18 -9.20
N TYR A 478 7.37 36.92 -7.90
CA TYR A 478 8.25 37.65 -6.99
C TYR A 478 9.27 36.71 -6.34
N LEU A 479 10.46 37.26 -6.08
CA LEU A 479 11.57 36.60 -5.37
C LEU A 479 12.05 37.48 -4.22
N ARG A 480 12.61 36.87 -3.18
CA ARG A 480 13.46 37.55 -2.19
C ARG A 480 14.85 36.95 -2.25
N MET A 481 15.86 37.77 -2.52
CA MET A 481 17.24 37.34 -2.67
C MET A 481 18.11 37.97 -1.59
N GLN A 482 19.05 37.20 -1.04
CA GLN A 482 20.17 37.71 -0.23
C GLN A 482 21.32 38.13 -1.14
N ALA A 483 22.10 39.14 -0.75
CA ALA A 483 23.33 39.50 -1.47
C ALA A 483 24.26 38.27 -1.60
N GLY A 484 24.72 37.98 -2.82
CA GLY A 484 25.49 36.78 -3.16
C GLY A 484 24.67 35.53 -3.52
N SER A 485 23.37 35.49 -3.20
CA SER A 485 22.49 34.42 -3.69
C SER A 485 22.23 34.54 -5.19
N SER A 486 21.90 33.43 -5.84
CA SER A 486 21.63 33.37 -7.27
C SER A 486 20.21 32.91 -7.59
N VAL A 487 19.78 33.17 -8.83
CA VAL A 487 18.58 32.58 -9.42
C VAL A 487 18.81 32.35 -10.92
N ARG A 488 18.28 31.25 -11.44
CA ARG A 488 17.99 31.12 -12.88
C ARG A 488 16.49 31.13 -13.08
N VAL A 489 16.03 31.72 -14.18
CA VAL A 489 14.62 31.70 -14.59
C VAL A 489 14.58 31.34 -16.06
N VAL A 490 13.70 30.41 -16.42
CA VAL A 490 13.47 29.99 -17.80
C VAL A 490 12.01 30.27 -18.13
N LEU A 491 11.76 30.93 -19.26
CA LEU A 491 10.45 31.16 -19.88
C LEU A 491 10.39 30.37 -21.18
N GLN A 492 9.30 29.64 -21.39
CA GLN A 492 8.91 29.13 -22.71
C GLN A 492 7.47 29.53 -23.07
N TRP A 493 7.11 29.38 -24.34
CA TRP A 493 5.73 29.53 -24.81
C TRP A 493 5.38 28.49 -25.87
N ASN A 494 4.08 28.18 -26.03
CA ASN A 494 3.62 27.11 -26.93
C ASN A 494 3.61 27.46 -28.42
N ASP A 495 4.68 28.07 -28.94
CA ASP A 495 5.13 27.86 -30.32
C ASP A 495 5.93 26.54 -30.42
N GLN A 496 6.35 26.17 -31.63
CA GLN A 496 7.21 25.01 -31.86
C GLN A 496 8.69 25.42 -31.80
N PHE A 497 9.56 24.56 -31.24
CA PHE A 497 11.01 24.75 -31.25
C PHE A 497 11.57 24.81 -32.68
N GLY A 498 12.58 25.65 -32.89
CA GLY A 498 13.13 26.02 -34.20
C GLY A 498 12.11 26.60 -35.19
N SER A 499 11.03 27.23 -34.71
CA SER A 499 9.92 27.78 -35.52
C SER A 499 9.09 28.86 -34.81
N SER A 500 9.65 29.50 -33.76
CA SER A 500 8.99 30.56 -33.01
C SER A 500 8.96 31.87 -33.81
N GLY A 501 7.76 32.46 -33.91
CA GLY A 501 7.50 33.75 -34.57
C GLY A 501 6.70 34.73 -33.72
N ASN A 502 6.49 34.40 -32.44
CA ASN A 502 5.99 35.32 -31.42
C ASN A 502 7.17 35.62 -30.49
N ASN A 503 7.39 36.91 -30.18
CA ASN A 503 8.55 37.33 -29.40
C ASN A 503 8.11 37.79 -28.01
N TYR A 504 8.72 37.19 -26.99
CA TYR A 504 8.57 37.54 -25.59
C TYR A 504 9.93 37.86 -24.98
N ASP A 505 10.03 38.95 -24.22
CA ASP A 505 11.20 39.27 -23.40
C ASP A 505 11.03 38.75 -21.96
N LEU A 506 12.14 38.37 -21.33
CA LEU A 506 12.21 38.03 -19.90
C LEU A 506 13.10 39.02 -19.14
N TYR A 507 12.58 39.62 -18.07
CA TYR A 507 13.30 40.58 -17.24
C TYR A 507 13.26 40.24 -15.76
N LEU A 508 14.33 40.59 -15.03
CA LEU A 508 14.36 40.64 -13.57
C LEU A 508 14.50 42.09 -13.10
N TYR A 509 13.51 42.58 -12.38
CA TYR A 509 13.50 43.91 -11.76
C TYR A 509 13.88 43.81 -10.27
N SER A 510 14.73 44.72 -9.79
CA SER A 510 15.09 44.85 -8.38
C SER A 510 14.41 46.05 -7.75
N TYR A 511 13.75 45.85 -6.60
CA TYR A 511 13.16 46.95 -5.84
C TYR A 511 14.21 47.75 -5.04
N SER A 512 15.35 47.17 -4.69
CA SER A 512 16.42 47.88 -3.95
C SER A 512 17.18 48.87 -4.84
N SER A 513 17.56 48.48 -6.06
CA SER A 513 18.19 49.40 -7.04
C SER A 513 17.18 50.21 -7.86
N SER A 514 15.89 49.83 -7.82
CA SER A 514 14.82 50.38 -8.67
C SER A 514 15.15 50.30 -10.17
N SER A 515 15.70 49.17 -10.60
CA SER A 515 16.14 48.94 -11.99
C SER A 515 15.92 47.49 -12.42
N TYR A 516 15.86 47.26 -13.73
CA TYR A 516 16.13 45.93 -14.28
C TYR A 516 17.61 45.58 -14.03
N VAL A 517 17.87 44.33 -13.66
CA VAL A 517 19.20 43.82 -13.26
C VAL A 517 19.67 42.61 -14.08
N ALA A 518 18.73 41.88 -14.68
CA ALA A 518 18.98 40.88 -15.71
C ALA A 518 17.88 40.99 -16.77
N VAL A 519 18.24 40.75 -18.02
CA VAL A 519 17.35 40.82 -19.19
C VAL A 519 17.71 39.69 -20.15
N SER A 520 16.70 39.13 -20.82
CA SER A 520 16.84 38.27 -21.98
C SER A 520 15.79 38.71 -23.00
N THR A 521 16.25 39.02 -24.19
CA THR A 521 15.52 39.76 -25.23
C THR A 521 16.01 39.28 -26.61
N ALA A 522 16.05 37.96 -26.81
CA ALA A 522 16.41 37.42 -28.11
C ALA A 522 15.34 37.81 -29.15
N THR A 523 15.68 37.70 -30.43
CA THR A 523 14.74 38.02 -31.51
C THR A 523 14.27 36.73 -32.14
N GLN A 524 13.10 36.23 -31.72
CA GLN A 524 12.40 35.17 -32.44
C GLN A 524 11.69 35.80 -33.66
N ASP A 525 12.12 35.50 -34.88
CA ASP A 525 11.53 36.03 -36.12
C ASP A 525 10.99 35.00 -37.13
N GLY A 526 11.28 33.72 -36.92
CA GLY A 526 10.54 32.63 -37.58
C GLY A 526 11.20 31.25 -37.61
N ASP A 527 12.48 31.11 -37.26
CA ASP A 527 13.21 29.83 -37.16
C ASP A 527 13.94 29.61 -35.82
N ASP A 528 13.57 30.40 -34.80
CA ASP A 528 14.13 30.38 -33.44
C ASP A 528 13.35 29.47 -32.47
N ASP A 529 13.94 29.20 -31.29
CA ASP A 529 13.26 28.52 -30.19
C ASP A 529 12.36 29.47 -29.39
N PRO A 530 11.19 29.01 -28.87
CA PRO A 530 10.30 29.80 -28.03
C PRO A 530 10.79 29.85 -26.58
N LEU A 531 12.01 30.35 -26.40
CA LEU A 531 12.80 30.26 -25.17
C LEU A 531 13.44 31.60 -24.83
N GLU A 532 13.26 32.05 -23.59
CA GLU A 532 14.10 33.08 -22.96
C GLU A 532 14.58 32.58 -21.61
N TRP A 533 15.80 32.92 -21.21
CA TRP A 533 16.30 32.57 -19.88
C TRP A 533 17.26 33.62 -19.33
N ILE A 534 17.31 33.72 -18.01
CA ILE A 534 18.25 34.57 -17.28
C ILE A 534 18.96 33.78 -16.18
N SER A 535 20.18 34.20 -15.86
CA SER A 535 20.93 33.78 -14.67
C SER A 535 21.50 35.03 -14.00
N TYR A 536 21.20 35.22 -12.72
CA TYR A 536 21.56 36.43 -11.98
C TYR A 536 22.05 36.10 -10.57
N THR A 537 23.02 36.87 -10.08
CA THR A 537 23.49 36.86 -8.70
C THR A 537 23.21 38.22 -8.07
N ALA A 538 22.50 38.24 -6.95
CA ALA A 538 22.06 39.46 -6.30
C ALA A 538 23.24 40.26 -5.72
N GLY A 539 23.38 41.53 -6.14
CA GLY A 539 24.35 42.45 -5.56
C GLY A 539 23.97 42.94 -4.16
N ASP A 540 22.66 43.03 -3.89
CA ASP A 540 22.08 43.54 -2.64
C ASP A 540 21.00 42.58 -2.13
N THR A 541 20.78 42.55 -0.81
CA THR A 541 19.63 41.83 -0.24
C THR A 541 18.35 42.63 -0.46
N GLY A 542 17.33 42.01 -1.07
CA GLY A 542 16.07 42.69 -1.36
C GLY A 542 15.05 41.82 -2.09
N ASP A 543 13.94 42.46 -2.45
CA ASP A 543 12.86 41.85 -3.21
C ASP A 543 13.02 42.16 -4.70
N TYR A 544 12.63 41.20 -5.54
CA TYR A 544 12.77 41.23 -6.98
C TYR A 544 11.47 40.75 -7.65
N ALA A 545 11.23 41.19 -8.89
CA ALA A 545 10.09 40.75 -9.70
C ALA A 545 10.56 40.22 -11.06
N ILE A 546 10.07 39.05 -11.44
CA ILE A 546 10.20 38.48 -12.78
C ILE A 546 9.08 39.07 -13.63
N VAL A 547 9.45 39.72 -14.73
CA VAL A 547 8.53 40.43 -15.62
C VAL A 547 8.71 39.86 -17.03
N VAL A 548 7.63 39.32 -17.59
CA VAL A 548 7.58 38.90 -18.99
C VAL A 548 6.87 39.98 -19.81
N ASN A 549 7.41 40.31 -20.96
CA ASN A 549 6.83 41.28 -21.90
C ASN A 549 6.59 40.60 -23.23
N LYS A 550 5.49 40.90 -23.92
CA LYS A 550 5.33 40.50 -25.32
C LYS A 550 5.79 41.61 -26.24
N TYR A 551 6.94 41.42 -26.87
CA TYR A 551 7.51 42.35 -27.84
C TYR A 551 6.69 42.37 -29.15
N SER A 552 6.34 41.18 -29.66
CA SER A 552 5.59 41.03 -30.92
C SER A 552 4.73 39.76 -30.94
N GLY A 553 3.85 39.62 -31.94
CA GLY A 553 3.03 38.42 -32.12
C GLY A 553 1.71 38.39 -31.33
N VAL A 554 1.07 37.22 -31.29
CA VAL A 554 -0.20 36.94 -30.61
C VAL A 554 0.01 36.52 -29.15
N GLY A 555 -1.06 36.41 -28.36
CA GLY A 555 -0.96 35.79 -27.04
C GLY A 555 -0.79 34.27 -27.15
N LYS A 556 0.13 33.70 -26.38
CA LYS A 556 0.41 32.26 -26.24
C LYS A 556 0.24 31.80 -24.79
N THR A 557 0.17 30.49 -24.58
CA THR A 557 0.35 29.91 -23.25
C THR A 557 1.82 30.03 -22.88
N LEU A 558 2.09 30.62 -21.72
CA LEU A 558 3.42 30.88 -21.19
C LEU A 558 3.71 29.92 -20.04
N GLU A 559 4.96 29.53 -19.90
CA GLU A 559 5.40 28.65 -18.84
C GLU A 559 6.76 29.09 -18.29
N VAL A 560 6.89 29.13 -16.96
CA VAL A 560 8.05 29.71 -16.27
C VAL A 560 8.51 28.82 -15.12
N PHE A 561 9.77 28.40 -15.19
CA PHE A 561 10.45 27.70 -14.10
C PHE A 561 11.49 28.60 -13.43
N ILE A 562 11.51 28.55 -12.09
CA ILE A 562 12.42 29.33 -11.25
C ILE A 562 13.35 28.37 -10.50
N TYR A 563 14.65 28.56 -10.67
CA TYR A 563 15.68 27.78 -9.99
C TYR A 563 16.45 28.69 -9.02
N PRO A 564 15.96 28.85 -7.78
CA PRO A 564 16.64 29.66 -6.76
C PRO A 564 17.87 28.91 -6.24
N GLY A 565 18.99 29.63 -6.12
CA GLY A 565 20.15 29.18 -5.35
C GLY A 565 19.96 29.43 -3.85
N SER A 566 20.88 28.92 -3.03
CA SER A 566 20.86 29.16 -1.57
C SER A 566 20.82 30.66 -1.25
N GLY A 567 19.93 31.04 -0.34
CA GLY A 567 19.66 32.45 0.01
C GLY A 567 18.64 33.17 -0.89
N CYS A 568 18.05 32.50 -1.89
CA CYS A 568 16.92 32.99 -2.67
C CYS A 568 15.63 32.22 -2.32
N SER A 569 14.51 32.93 -2.14
CA SER A 569 13.19 32.31 -1.96
C SER A 569 12.17 32.87 -2.96
N VAL A 570 11.21 32.02 -3.35
CA VAL A 570 10.11 32.35 -4.27
C VAL A 570 8.86 32.70 -3.46
N TYR A 571 8.11 33.72 -3.88
CA TYR A 571 6.81 34.02 -3.28
C TYR A 571 5.69 33.22 -3.95
N THR A 572 4.82 32.63 -3.14
CA THR A 572 3.78 31.69 -3.62
C THR A 572 2.57 32.36 -4.29
N ASN A 573 2.52 33.70 -4.35
CA ASN A 573 1.27 34.44 -4.61
C ASN A 573 0.78 34.45 -6.08
N ASN A 574 1.48 33.81 -7.02
CA ASN A 574 1.10 33.71 -8.44
C ASN A 574 1.60 32.42 -9.11
N ILE A 575 2.17 31.46 -8.37
CA ILE A 575 2.71 30.20 -8.90
C ILE A 575 1.67 29.07 -8.85
N ASN A 576 1.96 27.94 -9.49
CA ASN A 576 1.16 26.72 -9.39
C ASN A 576 2.00 25.46 -9.67
N ALA A 577 1.69 24.36 -8.98
CA ALA A 577 2.40 23.09 -9.13
C ALA A 577 1.91 22.25 -10.33
N THR A 578 0.69 22.48 -10.80
CA THR A 578 0.14 21.88 -12.02
C THR A 578 1.05 22.14 -13.22
N ASP A 579 1.23 21.13 -14.07
CA ASP A 579 2.05 21.18 -15.30
C ASP A 579 3.55 21.47 -15.04
N SER A 580 4.08 21.14 -13.85
CA SER A 580 5.49 21.41 -13.50
C SER A 580 6.46 20.23 -13.75
N ILE A 581 6.04 19.25 -14.57
CA ILE A 581 6.83 18.09 -15.01
C ILE A 581 7.04 18.20 -16.52
N PHE A 582 8.28 18.12 -17.00
CA PHE A 582 8.61 18.28 -18.43
C PHE A 582 9.76 17.36 -18.86
N GLY A 583 10.16 17.42 -20.14
CA GLY A 583 11.32 16.69 -20.66
C GLY A 583 11.11 15.17 -20.63
N HIS A 584 12.14 14.41 -20.27
CA HIS A 584 12.09 12.94 -20.32
C HIS A 584 11.25 12.30 -19.21
N ALA A 585 11.11 12.92 -18.04
CA ALA A 585 10.13 12.51 -17.03
C ALA A 585 8.68 12.59 -17.54
N ALA A 586 8.40 13.43 -18.54
CA ALA A 586 7.10 13.53 -19.18
C ALA A 586 6.87 12.48 -20.29
N VAL A 587 7.80 11.56 -20.57
CA VAL A 587 7.59 10.46 -21.53
C VAL A 587 6.53 9.49 -20.98
N PRO A 588 5.52 9.07 -21.75
CA PRO A 588 4.42 8.24 -21.23
C PRO A 588 4.88 6.97 -20.53
N ASP A 589 5.84 6.24 -21.11
CA ASP A 589 6.33 4.95 -20.62
C ASP A 589 7.50 5.04 -19.61
N ALA A 590 7.93 6.25 -19.25
CA ALA A 590 8.88 6.50 -18.16
C ALA A 590 8.10 6.82 -16.88
N ILE A 591 8.52 6.28 -15.74
CA ILE A 591 7.83 6.46 -14.45
C ILE A 591 8.36 7.71 -13.76
N ALA A 592 7.57 8.79 -13.72
CA ALA A 592 7.89 10.01 -12.97
C ALA A 592 7.51 9.83 -11.49
N ALA A 593 8.51 9.92 -10.61
CA ALA A 593 8.34 9.76 -9.16
C ALA A 593 8.14 11.11 -8.45
N GLY A 594 6.96 11.30 -7.85
CA GLY A 594 6.70 12.35 -6.87
C GLY A 594 7.28 11.99 -5.49
N ALA A 595 7.40 12.98 -4.61
CA ALA A 595 7.99 12.81 -3.27
C ALA A 595 6.95 12.95 -2.13
N ILE A 596 7.11 12.13 -1.10
CA ILE A 596 6.39 12.16 0.18
C ILE A 596 7.43 12.01 1.29
N ALA A 597 7.38 12.85 2.32
CA ALA A 597 8.40 12.82 3.38
C ALA A 597 8.30 11.54 4.24
N ALA A 598 9.44 10.96 4.60
CA ALA A 598 9.55 9.86 5.56
C ALA A 598 9.00 10.23 6.95
N SER A 599 9.08 11.52 7.29
CA SER A 599 8.57 12.09 8.55
C SER A 599 7.08 12.46 8.54
N ASP A 600 6.38 12.24 7.43
CA ASP A 600 4.95 12.50 7.32
C ASP A 600 4.11 11.48 8.13
N PRO A 601 3.15 11.90 9.00
CA PRO A 601 2.34 11.02 9.85
C PRO A 601 1.27 10.13 9.15
N GLY A 602 1.69 9.36 8.15
CA GLY A 602 0.88 8.46 7.32
C GLY A 602 1.55 8.14 5.98
N ASN A 603 2.51 9.00 5.59
CA ASN A 603 3.19 9.01 4.29
C ASN A 603 2.15 9.12 3.16
N ASP A 604 1.20 10.04 3.34
CA ASP A 604 0.05 10.33 2.49
C ASP A 604 -0.10 11.81 2.10
N ASP A 605 0.60 12.75 2.73
CA ASP A 605 0.71 14.14 2.26
C ASP A 605 1.88 14.31 1.26
N ILE A 606 1.59 14.86 0.07
CA ILE A 606 2.60 15.15 -0.97
C ILE A 606 3.55 16.27 -0.53
N GLU A 607 4.85 16.13 -0.78
CA GLU A 607 5.81 17.21 -0.49
C GLU A 607 5.49 18.46 -1.33
N PRO A 608 5.28 19.66 -0.74
CA PRO A 608 4.85 20.84 -1.50
C PRO A 608 5.82 21.34 -2.56
N PHE A 609 7.08 20.89 -2.58
CA PHE A 609 8.00 21.16 -3.69
C PHE A 609 7.85 20.18 -4.86
N SER A 610 7.24 19.01 -4.66
CA SER A 610 7.13 17.95 -5.66
C SER A 610 6.35 18.46 -6.87
N SER A 611 6.88 18.22 -8.06
CA SER A 611 6.23 18.60 -9.30
C SER A 611 4.97 17.77 -9.56
N GLN A 612 3.96 18.40 -10.17
CA GLN A 612 2.64 17.81 -10.42
C GLN A 612 2.26 18.00 -11.89
N GLY A 613 1.40 17.13 -12.42
CA GLY A 613 0.89 17.26 -13.79
C GLY A 613 -0.49 17.91 -13.86
N PRO A 614 -1.31 17.58 -14.88
CA PRO A 614 -0.91 16.80 -16.05
C PRO A 614 0.13 17.57 -16.87
N VAL A 615 0.82 16.93 -17.81
CA VAL A 615 1.76 17.62 -18.71
C VAL A 615 1.08 18.02 -20.03
N THR A 616 1.18 19.30 -20.42
CA THR A 616 0.58 19.85 -21.64
C THR A 616 1.54 19.84 -22.83
N ILE A 617 1.45 18.80 -23.65
CA ILE A 617 2.14 18.74 -24.94
C ILE A 617 1.27 19.41 -26.01
N THR A 618 1.87 20.33 -26.79
CA THR A 618 1.23 21.03 -27.92
C THR A 618 1.66 20.45 -29.28
N TYR A 619 2.92 20.04 -29.44
CA TYR A 619 3.47 19.51 -30.70
C TYR A 619 3.95 18.05 -30.56
N PRO A 620 3.88 17.22 -31.61
CA PRO A 620 3.35 17.51 -32.96
C PRO A 620 1.82 17.60 -33.04
N SER A 621 1.12 17.28 -31.95
CA SER A 621 -0.34 17.45 -31.81
C SER A 621 -0.72 17.56 -30.33
N PRO A 622 -1.70 18.39 -29.95
CA PRO A 622 -2.07 18.58 -28.55
C PRO A 622 -2.47 17.27 -27.84
N VAL A 623 -1.79 16.96 -26.73
CA VAL A 623 -2.09 15.85 -25.84
C VAL A 623 -1.74 16.23 -24.40
N SER A 624 -2.61 15.87 -23.46
CA SER A 624 -2.34 16.00 -22.03
C SER A 624 -1.87 14.64 -21.52
N ARG A 625 -0.73 14.58 -20.83
CA ARG A 625 -0.15 13.35 -20.29
C ARG A 625 -0.39 13.27 -18.78
N ALA A 626 -0.80 12.09 -18.32
CA ALA A 626 -0.84 11.73 -16.91
C ALA A 626 0.60 11.65 -16.36
N LYS A 627 0.97 12.57 -15.46
CA LYS A 627 2.16 12.55 -14.59
C LYS A 627 1.84 13.27 -13.26
N PRO A 628 2.52 12.98 -12.13
CA PRO A 628 3.47 11.88 -11.94
C PRO A 628 2.77 10.52 -12.08
N ASP A 629 3.55 9.45 -12.05
CA ASP A 629 3.03 8.09 -12.13
C ASP A 629 2.84 7.48 -10.74
N LEU A 630 3.79 7.70 -9.84
CA LEU A 630 3.84 7.14 -8.48
C LEU A 630 4.53 8.10 -7.51
N CYS A 631 4.31 7.91 -6.22
CA CYS A 631 5.09 8.54 -5.16
C CYS A 631 6.09 7.57 -4.51
N GLY A 632 7.34 8.02 -4.38
CA GLY A 632 8.38 7.43 -3.52
C GLY A 632 8.63 8.30 -2.28
N ILE A 633 9.51 7.86 -1.39
CA ILE A 633 9.79 8.56 -0.13
C ILE A 633 11.05 9.44 -0.21
N ASP A 634 11.00 10.63 0.39
CA ASP A 634 12.17 11.49 0.59
C ASP A 634 12.36 11.89 2.06
N GLY A 635 13.41 12.67 2.36
CA GLY A 635 13.82 12.96 3.73
C GLY A 635 14.43 11.75 4.44
N VAL A 636 15.04 10.83 3.68
CA VAL A 636 15.51 9.52 4.15
C VAL A 636 16.98 9.54 4.60
N THR A 637 17.32 8.68 5.55
CA THR A 637 18.68 8.55 6.06
C THR A 637 19.60 7.86 5.04
N VAL A 638 20.71 8.54 4.70
CA VAL A 638 21.84 8.06 3.88
C VAL A 638 23.16 8.27 4.62
N THR A 639 24.27 7.64 4.19
CA THR A 639 25.56 7.71 4.91
C THR A 639 26.14 9.12 5.02
N GLY A 640 25.76 10.01 4.10
CA GLY A 640 26.41 11.31 3.93
C GLY A 640 27.84 11.21 3.37
N ALA A 641 28.14 10.14 2.61
CA ALA A 641 29.42 9.95 1.94
C ALA A 641 29.86 11.22 1.17
N GLY A 642 31.16 11.55 1.23
CA GLY A 642 31.70 12.79 0.66
C GLY A 642 31.33 14.08 1.40
N GLY A 643 30.46 14.02 2.42
CA GLY A 643 29.80 15.18 3.01
C GLY A 643 28.46 15.53 2.36
N PHE A 644 27.85 14.57 1.65
CA PHE A 644 26.49 14.70 1.12
C PHE A 644 25.47 14.91 2.26
N PRO A 645 24.37 15.67 2.07
CA PRO A 645 23.35 15.86 3.10
C PRO A 645 22.68 14.56 3.52
N SER A 646 22.50 14.38 4.84
CA SER A 646 21.65 13.34 5.42
C SER A 646 20.79 13.98 6.51
N PRO A 647 19.44 13.84 6.48
CA PRO A 647 18.67 13.08 5.48
C PRO A 647 18.69 13.68 4.07
N PHE A 648 18.40 12.84 3.07
CA PHE A 648 18.35 13.16 1.64
C PHE A 648 16.91 13.49 1.22
N TYR A 649 16.69 14.71 0.73
CA TYR A 649 15.37 15.24 0.36
C TYR A 649 15.25 15.51 -1.15
N GLY A 650 14.02 15.54 -1.65
CA GLY A 650 13.67 15.81 -3.04
C GLY A 650 13.22 14.56 -3.80
N THR A 651 12.65 14.77 -4.99
CA THR A 651 12.27 13.67 -5.90
C THR A 651 13.46 12.77 -6.28
N SER A 652 14.71 13.28 -6.20
CA SER A 652 15.94 12.50 -6.35
C SER A 652 16.04 11.32 -5.38
N ALA A 653 15.52 11.47 -4.16
CA ALA A 653 15.46 10.39 -3.16
C ALA A 653 14.27 9.47 -3.41
N ALA A 654 13.13 10.00 -3.85
CA ALA A 654 11.91 9.21 -4.12
C ALA A 654 12.03 8.26 -5.33
N ALA A 655 12.69 8.68 -6.41
CA ALA A 655 12.84 7.90 -7.63
C ALA A 655 13.56 6.54 -7.46
N PRO A 656 14.69 6.42 -6.74
CA PRO A 656 15.38 5.14 -6.55
C PRO A 656 14.55 4.11 -5.77
N HIS A 657 13.61 4.50 -4.88
CA HIS A 657 12.70 3.53 -4.25
C HIS A 657 11.84 2.81 -5.31
N ILE A 658 11.28 3.56 -6.27
CA ILE A 658 10.48 2.98 -7.37
C ILE A 658 11.32 2.01 -8.22
N ALA A 659 12.58 2.38 -8.49
CA ALA A 659 13.53 1.54 -9.22
C ALA A 659 13.89 0.25 -8.45
N ALA A 660 14.04 0.34 -7.12
CA ALA A 660 14.30 -0.81 -6.26
C ALA A 660 13.12 -1.79 -6.24
N ILE A 661 11.88 -1.30 -6.10
CA ILE A 661 10.68 -2.15 -6.14
C ILE A 661 10.54 -2.82 -7.51
N ALA A 662 10.75 -2.08 -8.60
CA ALA A 662 10.77 -2.64 -9.95
C ALA A 662 11.78 -3.80 -10.09
N ALA A 663 12.97 -3.65 -9.52
CA ALA A 663 13.99 -4.70 -9.51
C ALA A 663 13.63 -5.89 -8.61
N GLN A 664 12.99 -5.64 -7.47
CA GLN A 664 12.52 -6.69 -6.55
C GLN A 664 11.46 -7.59 -7.21
N LEU A 665 10.51 -6.97 -7.92
CA LEU A 665 9.49 -7.68 -8.71
C LEU A 665 10.12 -8.47 -9.86
N TRP A 666 11.04 -7.87 -10.62
CA TRP A 666 11.64 -8.55 -11.78
C TRP A 666 12.55 -9.72 -11.39
N SER A 667 13.18 -9.66 -10.20
CA SER A 667 13.94 -10.75 -9.59
C SER A 667 13.06 -11.98 -9.35
N ALA A 668 11.84 -11.77 -8.87
CA ALA A 668 10.88 -12.82 -8.58
C ALA A 668 10.18 -13.35 -9.84
N TYR A 669 9.95 -12.47 -10.82
CA TYR A 669 9.21 -12.75 -12.05
C TYR A 669 10.03 -12.50 -13.33
N PRO A 670 11.21 -13.17 -13.52
CA PRO A 670 12.15 -12.89 -14.62
C PRO A 670 11.67 -13.31 -16.02
N ASN A 671 10.39 -13.67 -16.17
CA ASN A 671 9.74 -13.93 -17.45
C ASN A 671 8.76 -12.82 -17.86
N LYS A 672 8.57 -11.79 -17.02
CA LYS A 672 7.74 -10.61 -17.30
C LYS A 672 8.50 -9.57 -18.12
N THR A 673 7.76 -8.77 -18.87
CA THR A 673 8.28 -7.56 -19.53
C THR A 673 8.29 -6.35 -18.59
N GLY A 674 9.04 -5.31 -18.93
CA GLY A 674 9.05 -4.03 -18.22
C GLY A 674 7.68 -3.33 -18.25
N ASP A 675 6.87 -3.56 -19.28
CA ASP A 675 5.47 -3.11 -19.34
C ASP A 675 4.59 -3.83 -18.30
N GLU A 676 4.78 -5.14 -18.09
CA GLU A 676 4.05 -5.87 -17.04
C GLU A 676 4.51 -5.43 -15.65
N ILE A 677 5.81 -5.20 -15.42
CA ILE A 677 6.32 -4.72 -14.14
C ILE A 677 5.82 -3.29 -13.86
N ARG A 678 5.85 -2.40 -14.85
CA ARG A 678 5.29 -1.03 -14.75
C ARG A 678 3.79 -1.03 -14.45
N THR A 679 3.03 -1.91 -15.11
CA THR A 679 1.59 -2.07 -14.87
C THR A 679 1.31 -2.56 -13.44
N VAL A 680 2.06 -3.54 -12.94
CA VAL A 680 1.94 -4.03 -11.56
C VAL A 680 2.16 -2.91 -10.54
N LEU A 681 3.24 -2.12 -10.70
CA LEU A 681 3.56 -0.99 -9.81
C LEU A 681 2.45 0.07 -9.76
N TYR A 682 1.64 0.20 -10.81
CA TYR A 682 0.47 1.08 -10.85
C TYR A 682 -0.77 0.44 -10.22
N ASP A 683 -1.09 -0.81 -10.58
CA ASP A 683 -2.31 -1.52 -10.14
C ASP A 683 -2.30 -1.86 -8.64
N SER A 684 -1.13 -1.84 -7.99
CA SER A 684 -0.92 -2.17 -6.58
C SER A 684 -0.45 -1.00 -5.70
N ALA A 685 -0.46 0.23 -6.22
CA ALA A 685 -0.09 1.40 -5.43
C ALA A 685 -1.13 1.65 -4.31
N VAL A 686 -0.68 2.19 -3.18
CA VAL A 686 -1.57 2.75 -2.16
C VAL A 686 -2.17 4.04 -2.72
N ASP A 687 -3.41 3.96 -3.16
CA ASP A 687 -4.23 5.05 -3.71
C ASP A 687 -4.28 6.26 -2.75
N LEU A 688 -3.81 7.42 -3.22
CA LEU A 688 -3.70 8.66 -2.44
C LEU A 688 -4.41 9.81 -3.15
N GLY A 689 -4.99 10.73 -2.37
CA GLY A 689 -5.71 11.88 -2.91
C GLY A 689 -7.08 11.51 -3.49
N SER A 690 -7.18 11.45 -4.82
CA SER A 690 -8.46 11.33 -5.54
C SER A 690 -8.70 9.97 -6.18
N ALA A 691 -9.04 8.96 -5.36
CA ALA A 691 -9.46 7.59 -5.71
C ALA A 691 -9.23 7.14 -7.17
N GLY A 692 -8.10 6.49 -7.40
CA GLY A 692 -7.56 6.12 -8.70
C GLY A 692 -6.48 7.10 -9.16
N TYR A 693 -6.25 7.20 -10.48
CA TYR A 693 -5.22 8.09 -10.99
C TYR A 693 -5.56 9.59 -10.78
N ASP A 694 -4.67 10.32 -10.11
CA ASP A 694 -4.71 11.79 -10.07
C ASP A 694 -3.34 12.46 -10.37
N ASN A 695 -3.37 13.76 -10.70
CA ASN A 695 -2.19 14.48 -11.21
C ASN A 695 -1.24 14.98 -10.11
N ILE A 696 -1.50 14.63 -8.85
CA ILE A 696 -0.69 14.98 -7.67
C ILE A 696 0.12 13.76 -7.22
N TYR A 697 -0.57 12.63 -7.05
CA TYR A 697 0.01 11.38 -6.52
C TYR A 697 0.27 10.31 -7.60
N GLY A 698 -0.22 10.53 -8.82
CA GLY A 698 -0.21 9.51 -9.86
C GLY A 698 -1.23 8.42 -9.55
N TYR A 699 -0.78 7.16 -9.55
CA TYR A 699 -1.54 6.02 -9.01
C TYR A 699 -1.45 5.90 -7.48
N GLY A 700 -0.63 6.72 -6.82
CA GLY A 700 -0.46 6.70 -5.36
C GLY A 700 0.98 6.38 -4.92
N ARG A 701 1.15 6.08 -3.63
CA ARG A 701 2.45 5.65 -3.07
C ARG A 701 2.72 4.20 -3.48
N ALA A 702 3.91 3.93 -4.03
CA ALA A 702 4.27 2.56 -4.38
C ALA A 702 4.32 1.64 -3.14
N ASP A 703 3.98 0.36 -3.32
CA ASP A 703 4.05 -0.66 -2.27
C ASP A 703 4.64 -1.94 -2.84
N ALA A 704 5.73 -2.43 -2.26
CA ALA A 704 6.45 -3.60 -2.75
C ALA A 704 5.71 -4.91 -2.48
N LEU A 705 5.02 -5.01 -1.34
CA LEU A 705 4.37 -6.25 -0.91
C LEU A 705 3.03 -6.44 -1.64
N ASP A 706 2.21 -5.41 -1.73
CA ASP A 706 0.99 -5.48 -2.55
C ASP A 706 1.34 -5.67 -4.05
N ALA A 707 2.42 -5.05 -4.55
CA ALA A 707 2.95 -5.34 -5.89
C ALA A 707 3.41 -6.79 -6.08
N PHE A 708 4.00 -7.38 -5.04
CA PHE A 708 4.44 -8.77 -5.08
C PHE A 708 3.24 -9.73 -5.13
N GLU A 709 2.27 -9.54 -4.24
CA GLU A 709 1.06 -10.36 -4.17
C GLU A 709 0.20 -10.25 -5.44
N ALA A 710 0.10 -9.05 -6.02
CA ALA A 710 -0.60 -8.77 -7.27
C ALA A 710 -0.16 -9.65 -8.46
N VAL A 711 1.08 -10.17 -8.44
CA VAL A 711 1.61 -11.12 -9.45
C VAL A 711 2.07 -12.45 -8.88
N ALA A 712 1.78 -12.74 -7.61
CA ALA A 712 1.91 -14.08 -7.07
C ALA A 712 1.01 -15.06 -7.87
N PRO A 713 1.52 -16.21 -8.34
CA PRO A 713 0.71 -17.17 -9.07
C PRO A 713 -0.41 -17.67 -8.15
N CYS A 714 -1.64 -17.71 -8.68
CA CYS A 714 -2.78 -18.22 -7.94
C CYS A 714 -2.71 -19.76 -7.90
N THR A 715 -1.98 -20.29 -6.93
CA THR A 715 -1.72 -21.73 -6.76
C THR A 715 -2.91 -22.51 -6.21
N CYS A 716 -3.86 -21.81 -5.59
CA CYS A 716 -4.99 -22.37 -4.85
C CYS A 716 -6.35 -22.21 -5.54
N GLY A 717 -6.42 -21.60 -6.74
CA GLY A 717 -7.67 -21.38 -7.47
C GLY A 717 -7.50 -20.91 -8.92
N ASP A 718 -8.62 -20.67 -9.60
CA ASP A 718 -8.69 -20.05 -10.93
C ASP A 718 -8.66 -18.52 -10.84
N ILE A 719 -9.17 -17.98 -9.72
CA ILE A 719 -9.10 -16.58 -9.28
C ILE A 719 -8.53 -16.57 -7.86
N CYS A 720 -7.66 -15.61 -7.56
CA CYS A 720 -7.22 -15.27 -6.20
C CYS A 720 -7.75 -13.90 -5.79
N VAL A 721 -7.94 -13.73 -4.48
CA VAL A 721 -8.49 -12.54 -3.83
C VAL A 721 -7.66 -12.24 -2.59
N ASN A 722 -7.19 -11.00 -2.43
CA ASN A 722 -6.67 -10.47 -1.17
C ASN A 722 -7.54 -9.28 -0.72
N THR A 723 -7.20 -8.63 0.39
CA THR A 723 -8.02 -7.52 0.95
C THR A 723 -8.06 -6.27 0.08
N THR A 724 -7.16 -6.12 -0.91
CA THR A 724 -7.07 -4.94 -1.79
C THR A 724 -7.61 -5.20 -3.21
N GLY A 725 -7.77 -6.46 -3.65
CA GLY A 725 -8.27 -6.77 -5.00
C GLY A 725 -8.33 -8.26 -5.35
N TRP A 726 -8.47 -8.55 -6.66
CA TRP A 726 -8.54 -9.92 -7.19
C TRP A 726 -7.77 -10.07 -8.50
N TRP A 727 -7.30 -11.28 -8.81
CA TRP A 727 -6.55 -11.57 -10.04
C TRP A 727 -6.75 -13.02 -10.52
N ARG A 728 -6.41 -13.28 -11.78
CA ARG A 728 -6.27 -14.64 -12.33
C ARG A 728 -4.80 -14.95 -12.58
N ASN A 729 -4.45 -16.23 -12.66
CA ASN A 729 -3.10 -16.67 -13.04
C ASN A 729 -2.61 -15.97 -14.32
N ASN A 730 -1.44 -15.31 -14.24
CA ASN A 730 -0.81 -14.55 -15.32
C ASN A 730 -1.73 -13.47 -15.95
N SER A 731 -2.60 -12.86 -15.16
CA SER A 731 -3.42 -11.70 -15.53
C SER A 731 -3.08 -10.52 -14.63
N ALA A 732 -3.46 -9.30 -15.03
CA ALA A 732 -3.31 -8.11 -14.20
C ALA A 732 -4.16 -8.21 -12.91
N PHE A 733 -3.75 -7.47 -11.89
CA PHE A 733 -4.49 -7.31 -10.65
C PHE A 733 -5.68 -6.36 -10.85
N ASN A 734 -6.71 -6.50 -10.04
CA ASN A 734 -7.96 -5.75 -10.18
C ASN A 734 -8.33 -5.19 -8.81
N PRO A 735 -7.85 -3.99 -8.44
CA PRO A 735 -8.10 -3.41 -7.12
C PRO A 735 -9.60 -3.20 -6.89
N ASN A 736 -10.06 -3.55 -5.68
CA ASN A 736 -11.48 -3.47 -5.34
C ASN A 736 -11.75 -3.48 -3.82
N GLY A 737 -12.59 -2.56 -3.34
CA GLY A 737 -13.02 -2.51 -1.93
C GLY A 737 -14.04 -3.58 -1.51
N THR A 738 -14.55 -4.40 -2.43
CA THR A 738 -15.35 -5.61 -2.17
C THR A 738 -14.84 -6.76 -3.04
N PRO A 739 -13.63 -7.27 -2.76
CA PRO A 739 -12.88 -8.06 -3.73
C PRO A 739 -13.39 -9.50 -3.88
N ILE A 740 -14.01 -10.10 -2.85
CA ILE A 740 -14.64 -11.43 -3.00
C ILE A 740 -15.86 -11.31 -3.93
N GLN A 741 -16.69 -10.28 -3.75
CA GLN A 741 -17.84 -10.02 -4.62
C GLN A 741 -17.39 -9.68 -6.06
N ALA A 742 -16.32 -8.92 -6.23
CA ALA A 742 -15.76 -8.60 -7.55
C ALA A 742 -15.23 -9.86 -8.27
N ALA A 743 -14.57 -10.77 -7.55
CA ALA A 743 -14.19 -12.08 -8.07
C ALA A 743 -15.41 -12.92 -8.46
N VAL A 744 -16.45 -12.98 -7.61
CA VAL A 744 -17.71 -13.70 -7.90
C VAL A 744 -18.38 -13.15 -9.17
N VAL A 745 -18.36 -11.84 -9.41
CA VAL A 745 -18.87 -11.23 -10.65
C VAL A 745 -18.08 -11.71 -11.87
N ASN A 746 -16.75 -11.72 -11.79
CA ASN A 746 -15.84 -12.04 -12.92
C ASN A 746 -15.51 -13.54 -13.09
N ALA A 747 -16.00 -14.39 -12.20
CA ALA A 747 -15.88 -15.85 -12.28
C ALA A 747 -16.81 -16.47 -13.34
N ALA A 748 -16.35 -17.53 -13.98
CA ALA A 748 -17.14 -18.42 -14.84
C ALA A 748 -17.78 -19.55 -14.02
N GLU A 749 -18.75 -20.27 -14.59
CA GLU A 749 -19.37 -21.41 -13.91
C GLU A 749 -18.36 -22.54 -13.69
N GLY A 750 -18.11 -22.88 -12.42
CA GLY A 750 -17.18 -23.90 -11.99
C GLY A 750 -15.79 -23.40 -11.58
N ASP A 751 -15.51 -22.10 -11.71
CA ASP A 751 -14.26 -21.50 -11.23
C ASP A 751 -14.10 -21.67 -9.70
N THR A 752 -12.84 -21.79 -9.27
CA THR A 752 -12.43 -21.75 -7.86
C THR A 752 -11.88 -20.37 -7.52
N ILE A 753 -12.53 -19.67 -6.60
CA ILE A 753 -12.06 -18.44 -5.97
C ILE A 753 -11.31 -18.82 -4.69
N CYS A 754 -10.02 -18.53 -4.65
CA CYS A 754 -9.19 -18.67 -3.47
C CYS A 754 -9.03 -17.31 -2.79
N VAL A 755 -9.41 -17.23 -1.52
CA VAL A 755 -9.34 -16.01 -0.71
C VAL A 755 -8.15 -16.12 0.23
N LYS A 756 -7.25 -15.14 0.16
CA LYS A 756 -6.09 -15.01 1.04
C LYS A 756 -6.53 -14.61 2.44
N GLU A 757 -5.62 -14.72 3.40
CA GLU A 757 -5.85 -14.22 4.76
C GLU A 757 -6.11 -12.71 4.81
N GLY A 758 -6.70 -12.26 5.92
CA GLY A 758 -7.12 -10.88 6.12
C GLY A 758 -8.58 -10.76 6.56
N THR A 759 -9.00 -9.50 6.75
CA THR A 759 -10.36 -9.14 7.20
C THR A 759 -11.09 -8.38 6.10
N TYR A 760 -12.05 -9.03 5.48
CA TYR A 760 -12.90 -8.54 4.40
C TYR A 760 -14.15 -7.88 4.99
N THR A 761 -14.67 -6.84 4.35
CA THR A 761 -15.89 -6.13 4.82
C THR A 761 -16.85 -5.91 3.65
N GLU A 762 -17.63 -6.94 3.35
CA GLU A 762 -18.53 -7.01 2.20
C GLU A 762 -19.71 -7.97 2.44
N ASN A 763 -20.71 -7.94 1.56
CA ASN A 763 -21.77 -8.95 1.48
C ASN A 763 -21.67 -9.60 0.10
N VAL A 764 -21.75 -10.94 0.04
CA VAL A 764 -21.37 -11.71 -1.17
C VAL A 764 -22.55 -12.49 -1.73
N ASP A 765 -23.10 -12.00 -2.85
CA ASP A 765 -24.16 -12.62 -3.66
C ASP A 765 -23.59 -13.72 -4.57
N VAL A 766 -23.72 -14.99 -4.17
CA VAL A 766 -23.22 -16.14 -4.94
C VAL A 766 -24.31 -16.69 -5.86
N ASN A 767 -24.47 -16.03 -7.02
CA ASN A 767 -25.54 -16.24 -8.00
C ASN A 767 -25.19 -17.19 -9.18
N LYS A 768 -24.03 -17.86 -9.12
CA LYS A 768 -23.57 -18.84 -10.11
C LYS A 768 -22.80 -19.97 -9.42
N ARG A 769 -22.67 -21.11 -10.09
CA ARG A 769 -21.90 -22.27 -9.59
C ARG A 769 -20.42 -21.92 -9.43
N LEU A 770 -19.90 -21.95 -8.19
CA LEU A 770 -18.51 -21.63 -7.83
C LEU A 770 -18.00 -22.51 -6.68
N THR A 771 -16.69 -22.60 -6.53
CA THR A 771 -16.07 -22.91 -5.23
C THR A 771 -15.42 -21.65 -4.70
N ILE A 772 -15.71 -21.27 -3.46
CA ILE A 772 -15.12 -20.12 -2.77
C ILE A 772 -14.48 -20.67 -1.49
N TRP A 773 -13.17 -20.52 -1.33
CA TRP A 773 -12.46 -21.07 -0.17
C TRP A 773 -11.33 -20.16 0.32
N SER A 774 -11.09 -20.15 1.63
CA SER A 774 -9.92 -19.51 2.24
C SER A 774 -8.68 -20.39 2.15
N GLU A 775 -7.54 -19.83 1.76
CA GLU A 775 -6.26 -20.56 1.69
C GLU A 775 -5.78 -21.09 3.06
N ASN A 776 -5.90 -20.28 4.11
CA ASN A 776 -5.38 -20.57 5.46
C ASN A 776 -6.49 -20.87 6.50
N GLY A 777 -7.75 -20.89 6.07
CA GLY A 777 -8.90 -21.24 6.90
C GLY A 777 -9.43 -20.12 7.81
N SER A 778 -10.46 -20.46 8.59
CA SER A 778 -11.33 -19.46 9.22
C SER A 778 -10.68 -18.66 10.36
N ALA A 779 -9.54 -19.11 10.86
CA ALA A 779 -8.75 -18.34 11.83
C ALA A 779 -8.08 -17.12 11.18
N SER A 780 -7.59 -17.27 9.94
CA SER A 780 -6.87 -16.22 9.22
C SER A 780 -7.74 -15.43 8.24
N THR A 781 -8.94 -15.91 7.89
CA THR A 781 -9.85 -15.25 6.93
C THR A 781 -11.21 -14.94 7.53
N ILE A 782 -11.47 -13.65 7.75
CA ILE A 782 -12.70 -13.11 8.36
C ILE A 782 -13.48 -12.32 7.31
N VAL A 783 -14.77 -12.60 7.13
CA VAL A 783 -15.67 -11.81 6.27
C VAL A 783 -16.76 -11.18 7.15
N ASN A 784 -16.75 -9.85 7.20
CA ASN A 784 -17.73 -9.03 7.91
C ASN A 784 -18.81 -8.55 6.95
N ALA A 785 -20.08 -8.70 7.32
CA ALA A 785 -21.17 -8.00 6.62
C ALA A 785 -20.96 -6.47 6.66
N SER A 786 -20.76 -5.83 5.51
CA SER A 786 -20.68 -4.35 5.42
C SER A 786 -22.05 -3.70 5.64
N SER A 787 -23.10 -4.33 5.10
CA SER A 787 -24.49 -4.14 5.51
C SER A 787 -24.87 -5.23 6.50
N SER A 788 -24.96 -4.88 7.79
CA SER A 788 -25.52 -5.77 8.82
C SER A 788 -26.99 -6.13 8.57
N SER A 789 -27.67 -5.36 7.72
CA SER A 789 -29.02 -5.66 7.22
C SER A 789 -29.05 -6.66 6.05
N ASP A 790 -27.92 -7.26 5.67
CA ASP A 790 -27.85 -8.37 4.71
C ASP A 790 -27.04 -9.58 5.20
N HIS A 791 -27.02 -10.68 4.42
CA HIS A 791 -26.27 -11.90 4.70
C HIS A 791 -24.77 -11.71 4.37
N VAL A 792 -23.84 -12.39 5.08
CA VAL A 792 -22.41 -12.31 4.70
C VAL A 792 -22.18 -13.03 3.36
N PHE A 793 -22.73 -14.24 3.21
CA PHE A 793 -22.89 -14.94 1.93
C PHE A 793 -24.38 -15.23 1.67
N ASP A 794 -24.92 -14.73 0.56
CA ASP A 794 -26.25 -15.12 0.04
C ASP A 794 -26.07 -16.02 -1.19
N ILE A 795 -26.20 -17.33 -0.98
CA ILE A 795 -26.07 -18.34 -2.02
C ILE A 795 -27.42 -18.53 -2.69
N THR A 796 -27.48 -18.22 -3.98
CA THR A 796 -28.72 -18.26 -4.80
C THR A 796 -28.62 -19.18 -6.02
N ALA A 797 -27.53 -19.95 -6.14
CA ALA A 797 -27.30 -20.93 -7.21
C ALA A 797 -26.92 -22.33 -6.68
N ASP A 798 -27.20 -23.35 -7.51
CA ASP A 798 -26.85 -24.75 -7.25
C ASP A 798 -25.34 -25.01 -7.35
N TYR A 799 -24.89 -26.10 -6.71
CA TYR A 799 -23.50 -26.61 -6.76
C TYR A 799 -22.43 -25.61 -6.30
N VAL A 800 -22.78 -24.67 -5.43
CA VAL A 800 -21.86 -23.72 -4.79
C VAL A 800 -21.16 -24.37 -3.60
N ASN A 801 -19.85 -24.20 -3.48
CA ASN A 801 -19.08 -24.60 -2.30
C ASN A 801 -18.54 -23.36 -1.58
N VAL A 802 -18.70 -23.28 -0.25
CA VAL A 802 -18.14 -22.19 0.58
C VAL A 802 -17.45 -22.79 1.81
N GLY A 803 -16.17 -22.46 2.02
CA GLY A 803 -15.42 -23.01 3.14
C GLY A 803 -14.17 -22.27 3.61
N GLY A 804 -13.86 -22.40 4.90
CA GLY A 804 -12.68 -21.78 5.51
C GLY A 804 -12.89 -20.33 5.98
N PHE A 805 -14.11 -19.85 6.15
CA PHE A 805 -14.35 -18.45 6.55
C PHE A 805 -14.87 -18.32 7.98
N THR A 806 -14.37 -17.33 8.73
CA THR A 806 -15.17 -16.76 9.82
C THR A 806 -16.14 -15.74 9.20
N VAL A 807 -17.44 -15.89 9.46
CA VAL A 807 -18.49 -15.07 8.83
C VAL A 807 -19.35 -14.41 9.91
N GLU A 808 -19.30 -13.09 9.99
CA GLU A 808 -19.91 -12.35 11.10
C GLU A 808 -20.53 -10.97 10.77
N LYS A 809 -21.16 -10.38 11.80
CA LYS A 809 -21.80 -9.05 11.82
C LYS A 809 -23.11 -8.89 11.02
N ALA A 810 -23.63 -9.94 10.37
CA ALA A 810 -24.97 -9.95 9.74
C ALA A 810 -26.11 -9.99 10.79
N THR A 811 -26.24 -8.93 11.58
CA THR A 811 -27.06 -8.86 12.81
C THR A 811 -28.53 -8.46 12.58
N GLY A 812 -28.89 -8.01 11.39
CA GLY A 812 -30.26 -7.66 11.01
C GLY A 812 -31.25 -8.83 11.10
N ASN A 813 -32.53 -8.53 11.31
CA ASN A 813 -33.54 -9.56 11.61
C ASN A 813 -33.63 -10.64 10.51
N GLY A 814 -33.33 -11.90 10.86
CA GLY A 814 -33.32 -13.04 9.92
C GLY A 814 -32.13 -13.07 8.95
N LYS A 815 -31.12 -12.20 9.11
CA LYS A 815 -29.89 -12.21 8.31
C LYS A 815 -28.85 -13.15 8.89
N ALA A 816 -27.97 -13.66 8.03
CA ALA A 816 -27.20 -14.86 8.32
C ALA A 816 -25.73 -14.72 7.95
N GLY A 817 -24.86 -15.47 8.63
CA GLY A 817 -23.49 -15.70 8.16
C GLY A 817 -23.50 -16.33 6.78
N ILE A 818 -24.20 -17.47 6.64
CA ILE A 818 -24.39 -18.14 5.35
C ILE A 818 -25.88 -18.41 5.13
N HIS A 819 -26.43 -17.96 4.00
CA HIS A 819 -27.79 -18.24 3.55
C HIS A 819 -27.78 -19.06 2.26
N LEU A 820 -28.64 -20.07 2.19
CA LEU A 820 -28.98 -20.81 0.98
C LEU A 820 -30.43 -20.50 0.63
N GLY A 821 -30.62 -19.77 -0.46
CA GLY A 821 -31.90 -19.25 -0.90
C GLY A 821 -32.85 -20.28 -1.54
N SER A 822 -34.05 -19.79 -1.86
CA SER A 822 -35.15 -20.61 -2.36
C SER A 822 -34.84 -21.31 -3.67
N GLY A 823 -34.75 -22.64 -3.61
CA GLY A 823 -34.49 -23.51 -4.75
C GLY A 823 -33.02 -23.92 -4.92
N VAL A 824 -32.14 -23.61 -3.96
CA VAL A 824 -30.71 -23.97 -4.01
C VAL A 824 -30.47 -25.45 -3.67
N ASN A 825 -29.69 -26.14 -4.50
CA ASN A 825 -29.38 -27.56 -4.39
C ASN A 825 -27.90 -27.92 -4.57
N ASN A 826 -27.51 -29.04 -3.95
CA ASN A 826 -26.21 -29.71 -4.12
C ASN A 826 -24.98 -28.86 -3.71
N CYS A 827 -25.18 -27.83 -2.89
CA CYS A 827 -24.10 -26.97 -2.38
C CYS A 827 -23.35 -27.64 -1.21
N SER A 828 -22.09 -27.27 -0.97
CA SER A 828 -21.31 -27.74 0.18
C SER A 828 -20.81 -26.59 1.05
N ILE A 829 -21.28 -26.53 2.29
CA ILE A 829 -20.88 -25.54 3.29
C ILE A 829 -20.04 -26.24 4.35
N SER A 830 -18.74 -25.93 4.42
CA SER A 830 -17.83 -26.68 5.29
C SER A 830 -16.61 -25.89 5.75
N ASN A 831 -16.12 -26.18 6.95
CA ASN A 831 -14.94 -25.56 7.56
C ASN A 831 -15.12 -24.05 7.84
N ASN A 832 -16.36 -23.59 8.06
CA ASN A 832 -16.67 -22.19 8.39
C ASN A 832 -16.96 -22.01 9.89
N SER A 833 -16.67 -20.81 10.40
CA SER A 833 -17.05 -20.33 11.73
C SER A 833 -18.13 -19.25 11.58
N ALA A 834 -19.39 -19.61 11.79
CA ALA A 834 -20.53 -18.70 11.63
C ALA A 834 -20.99 -18.16 12.97
N SER A 835 -20.71 -16.88 13.24
CA SER A 835 -20.94 -16.26 14.55
C SER A 835 -21.25 -14.77 14.55
N ASN A 836 -21.77 -14.27 15.67
CA ASN A 836 -22.14 -12.86 15.86
C ASN A 836 -23.13 -12.31 14.82
N ASN A 837 -23.85 -13.18 14.09
CA ASN A 837 -24.92 -12.84 13.15
C ASN A 837 -26.30 -12.89 13.84
N ASN A 838 -27.40 -12.68 13.12
CA ASN A 838 -28.75 -12.96 13.63
C ASN A 838 -29.02 -14.48 13.60
N VAL A 839 -28.71 -15.11 12.47
CA VAL A 839 -28.71 -16.56 12.25
C VAL A 839 -27.31 -17.02 11.84
N GLY A 840 -26.84 -18.18 12.32
CA GLY A 840 -25.57 -18.73 11.87
C GLY A 840 -25.61 -19.18 10.41
N ILE A 841 -26.39 -20.25 10.15
CA ILE A 841 -26.59 -20.80 8.80
C ILE A 841 -28.10 -20.99 8.54
N TYR A 842 -28.59 -20.44 7.42
CA TYR A 842 -30.01 -20.39 7.06
C TYR A 842 -30.28 -21.13 5.73
N LEU A 843 -31.13 -22.15 5.75
CA LEU A 843 -31.59 -22.89 4.56
C LEU A 843 -33.07 -22.61 4.31
N ASN A 844 -33.38 -21.88 3.23
CA ASN A 844 -34.73 -21.44 2.87
C ASN A 844 -35.19 -22.14 1.58
N ASN A 845 -36.07 -23.14 1.65
CA ASN A 845 -36.43 -23.99 0.50
C ASN A 845 -35.19 -24.52 -0.27
N ALA A 846 -34.12 -24.86 0.47
CA ALA A 846 -32.84 -25.31 -0.07
C ALA A 846 -32.65 -26.80 0.23
N ASN A 847 -32.40 -27.61 -0.78
CA ASN A 847 -32.54 -29.06 -0.72
C ASN A 847 -31.27 -29.81 -1.17
N ASN A 848 -31.03 -31.03 -0.65
CA ASN A 848 -29.90 -31.89 -1.07
C ASN A 848 -28.50 -31.27 -0.87
N ASN A 849 -28.33 -30.31 0.04
CA ASN A 849 -27.06 -29.65 0.33
C ASN A 849 -26.28 -30.39 1.43
N ASN A 850 -24.95 -30.30 1.39
CA ASN A 850 -24.08 -30.79 2.45
C ASN A 850 -23.64 -29.62 3.34
N VAL A 851 -23.88 -29.72 4.64
CA VAL A 851 -23.47 -28.71 5.62
C VAL A 851 -22.74 -29.43 6.76
N SER A 852 -21.42 -29.46 6.67
CA SER A 852 -20.58 -30.32 7.51
C SER A 852 -19.28 -29.68 7.94
N CYS A 853 -18.77 -30.02 9.12
CA CYS A 853 -17.51 -29.45 9.64
C CYS A 853 -17.56 -27.92 9.80
N ASN A 854 -18.70 -27.33 10.16
CA ASN A 854 -18.79 -25.91 10.52
C ASN A 854 -18.89 -25.74 12.05
N TRP A 855 -18.42 -24.62 12.57
CA TRP A 855 -18.71 -24.17 13.94
C TRP A 855 -19.75 -23.04 13.87
N VAL A 856 -20.88 -23.22 14.55
CA VAL A 856 -22.03 -22.33 14.50
C VAL A 856 -22.35 -21.90 15.92
N HIS A 857 -21.97 -20.67 16.28
CA HIS A 857 -21.95 -20.22 17.67
C HIS A 857 -22.21 -18.73 17.84
N ASN A 858 -22.66 -18.31 19.02
CA ASN A 858 -22.84 -16.89 19.39
C ASN A 858 -23.74 -16.07 18.44
N ASN A 859 -24.62 -16.71 17.66
CA ASN A 859 -25.58 -16.01 16.80
C ASN A 859 -26.82 -15.58 17.61
N ASN A 860 -27.36 -14.39 17.33
CA ASN A 860 -28.28 -13.71 18.24
C ASN A 860 -29.65 -14.40 18.41
N GLN A 861 -30.16 -15.05 17.36
CA GLN A 861 -31.49 -15.68 17.36
C GLN A 861 -31.42 -17.20 17.23
N ARG A 862 -30.66 -17.71 16.24
CA ARG A 862 -30.63 -19.13 15.84
C ARG A 862 -29.24 -19.55 15.38
N GLY A 863 -28.84 -20.78 15.69
CA GLY A 863 -27.66 -21.40 15.08
C GLY A 863 -27.97 -21.80 13.63
N PHE A 864 -28.64 -22.94 13.48
CA PHE A 864 -29.29 -23.34 12.23
C PHE A 864 -30.74 -22.86 12.17
N TYR A 865 -31.16 -22.42 10.98
CA TYR A 865 -32.56 -22.14 10.66
C TYR A 865 -32.92 -22.85 9.35
N LEU A 866 -33.93 -23.72 9.37
CA LEU A 866 -34.50 -24.36 8.18
C LEU A 866 -35.94 -23.87 8.01
N TYR A 867 -36.30 -23.47 6.79
CA TYR A 867 -37.62 -22.91 6.48
C TYR A 867 -38.15 -23.44 5.15
N ASN A 868 -39.48 -23.63 5.08
CA ASN A 868 -40.23 -23.76 3.82
C ASN A 868 -39.76 -24.88 2.86
N GLY A 869 -39.51 -26.09 3.38
CA GLY A 869 -39.23 -27.27 2.54
C GLY A 869 -37.75 -27.46 2.19
N SER A 870 -36.86 -27.12 3.11
CA SER A 870 -35.42 -27.42 3.03
C SER A 870 -35.15 -28.87 3.46
N THR A 871 -35.31 -29.81 2.52
CA THR A 871 -35.26 -31.27 2.78
C THR A 871 -34.06 -31.97 2.11
N GLY A 872 -33.76 -33.21 2.54
CA GLY A 872 -32.68 -34.01 1.96
C GLY A 872 -31.25 -33.48 2.20
N ASN A 873 -31.10 -32.43 3.02
CA ASN A 873 -29.81 -31.86 3.38
C ASN A 873 -29.08 -32.77 4.38
N THR A 874 -27.76 -32.95 4.20
CA THR A 874 -26.87 -33.57 5.19
C THR A 874 -26.38 -32.49 6.13
N ILE A 875 -26.77 -32.53 7.41
CA ILE A 875 -26.24 -31.61 8.43
C ILE A 875 -25.52 -32.46 9.47
N ALA A 876 -24.20 -32.62 9.34
CA ALA A 876 -23.43 -33.57 10.14
C ALA A 876 -22.00 -33.10 10.42
N GLN A 877 -21.37 -33.56 11.51
CA GLN A 877 -19.99 -33.21 11.89
C GLN A 877 -19.78 -31.71 12.19
N ASN A 878 -20.84 -30.95 12.44
CA ASN A 878 -20.75 -29.55 12.88
C ASN A 878 -20.65 -29.44 14.41
N ASN A 879 -20.12 -28.31 14.88
CA ASN A 879 -20.14 -27.88 16.28
C ASN A 879 -21.19 -26.78 16.43
N VAL A 880 -22.22 -26.99 17.25
CA VAL A 880 -23.39 -26.10 17.34
C VAL A 880 -23.65 -25.77 18.81
N MET A 881 -23.36 -24.53 19.23
CA MET A 881 -23.33 -24.18 20.66
C MET A 881 -23.55 -22.68 20.88
N SER A 882 -24.14 -22.31 22.03
CA SER A 882 -24.26 -20.91 22.45
C SER A 882 -25.00 -19.98 21.47
N ASN A 883 -26.02 -20.48 20.75
CA ASN A 883 -26.85 -19.66 19.86
C ASN A 883 -28.16 -19.23 20.55
N GLY A 884 -28.57 -17.98 20.32
CA GLY A 884 -29.60 -17.28 21.09
C GLY A 884 -29.00 -16.48 22.25
N VAL A 885 -29.20 -15.15 22.30
CA VAL A 885 -28.61 -14.32 23.37
C VAL A 885 -29.27 -14.60 24.72
N THR A 886 -28.44 -14.76 25.76
CA THR A 886 -28.80 -15.25 27.09
C THR A 886 -29.45 -14.21 28.01
N SER A 887 -30.55 -13.57 27.58
CA SER A 887 -31.23 -12.51 28.35
C SER A 887 -32.76 -12.63 28.45
N GLY A 888 -33.24 -13.73 29.03
CA GLY A 888 -34.57 -13.83 29.66
C GLY A 888 -35.67 -14.51 28.83
N ASP A 889 -36.09 -15.69 29.30
CA ASP A 889 -37.37 -16.38 29.07
C ASP A 889 -37.89 -16.46 27.61
N SER A 890 -37.01 -16.41 26.61
CA SER A 890 -37.35 -16.40 25.18
C SER A 890 -36.51 -17.42 24.40
N TRP A 891 -36.98 -18.66 24.38
CA TRP A 891 -36.40 -19.83 23.70
C TRP A 891 -35.72 -19.48 22.35
N HIS A 892 -34.43 -19.73 22.03
CA HIS A 892 -33.29 -20.55 22.55
C HIS A 892 -32.95 -21.73 21.61
N TYR A 893 -32.39 -21.46 20.42
CA TYR A 893 -32.29 -22.49 19.39
C TYR A 893 -30.92 -22.59 18.70
N ASN A 894 -30.18 -23.66 19.04
CA ASN A 894 -29.07 -24.16 18.24
C ASN A 894 -29.56 -24.66 16.87
N PHE A 895 -30.77 -25.22 16.82
CA PHE A 895 -31.42 -25.65 15.58
C PHE A 895 -32.90 -25.22 15.57
N TYR A 896 -33.40 -24.71 14.45
CA TYR A 896 -34.80 -24.32 14.31
C TYR A 896 -35.42 -24.88 13.03
N ASN A 897 -36.35 -25.83 13.16
CA ASN A 897 -37.04 -26.46 12.03
C ASN A 897 -38.41 -25.80 11.76
N ASP A 898 -38.44 -24.72 10.98
CA ASP A 898 -39.67 -23.97 10.65
C ASP A 898 -40.37 -24.50 9.38
N GLN A 899 -40.63 -25.80 9.39
CA GLN A 899 -41.25 -26.54 8.30
C GLN A 899 -41.91 -27.81 8.83
N GLY A 900 -42.88 -28.36 8.10
CA GLY A 900 -43.57 -29.60 8.48
C GLY A 900 -42.76 -30.87 8.23
N ASP A 901 -41.63 -30.75 7.54
CA ASP A 901 -40.80 -31.85 7.07
C ASP A 901 -39.75 -32.28 8.11
N ASP A 902 -39.60 -33.60 8.30
CA ASP A 902 -38.61 -34.18 9.20
C ASP A 902 -37.18 -33.95 8.67
N VAL A 903 -36.22 -33.72 9.57
CA VAL A 903 -34.82 -33.36 9.24
C VAL A 903 -33.85 -34.31 9.94
N THR A 904 -32.75 -34.65 9.28
CA THR A 904 -31.63 -35.43 9.86
C THR A 904 -30.45 -34.50 10.15
N ALA A 905 -30.06 -34.43 11.42
CA ALA A 905 -28.98 -33.61 11.94
C ALA A 905 -28.06 -34.41 12.87
N THR A 906 -27.68 -35.62 12.46
CA THR A 906 -26.84 -36.56 13.24
C THR A 906 -25.36 -36.19 13.18
N ASP A 907 -24.56 -36.83 14.03
CA ASP A 907 -23.10 -36.75 14.07
C ASP A 907 -22.57 -35.31 14.31
N ASN A 908 -23.41 -34.41 14.83
CA ASN A 908 -23.05 -33.06 15.28
C ASN A 908 -22.71 -33.05 16.77
N HIS A 909 -21.93 -32.08 17.22
CA HIS A 909 -21.73 -31.77 18.64
C HIS A 909 -22.60 -30.57 19.04
N TRP A 910 -23.37 -30.71 20.11
CA TRP A 910 -24.38 -29.72 20.54
C TRP A 910 -23.92 -28.85 21.73
N GLY A 911 -22.61 -28.81 22.02
CA GLY A 911 -22.03 -28.14 23.19
C GLY A 911 -22.27 -28.85 24.53
N THR A 912 -22.98 -29.98 24.53
CA THR A 912 -23.26 -30.82 25.69
C THR A 912 -23.56 -32.26 25.26
N ASP A 913 -23.41 -33.21 26.19
CA ASP A 913 -23.81 -34.62 26.05
C ASP A 913 -25.19 -34.92 26.69
N ASN A 914 -25.77 -33.94 27.40
CA ASN A 914 -27.07 -34.09 28.06
C ASN A 914 -28.22 -33.99 27.05
N THR A 915 -28.77 -35.14 26.63
CA THR A 915 -29.86 -35.27 25.66
C THR A 915 -31.10 -34.42 25.96
N THR A 916 -31.36 -34.08 27.23
CA THR A 916 -32.48 -33.16 27.58
C THR A 916 -32.16 -31.73 27.12
N LEU A 917 -30.95 -31.25 27.39
CA LEU A 917 -30.51 -29.91 26.96
C LEU A 917 -30.29 -29.84 25.45
N ILE A 918 -29.90 -30.95 24.80
CA ILE A 918 -29.83 -31.04 23.34
C ILE A 918 -31.23 -30.82 22.76
N ALA A 919 -32.22 -31.59 23.21
CA ALA A 919 -33.62 -31.46 22.77
C ALA A 919 -34.20 -30.06 23.05
N GLU A 920 -33.98 -29.52 24.26
CA GLU A 920 -34.44 -28.15 24.62
C GLU A 920 -33.77 -27.03 23.78
N SER A 921 -32.69 -27.33 23.04
CA SER A 921 -32.01 -26.39 22.13
C SER A 921 -32.40 -26.54 20.65
N ILE A 922 -33.35 -27.43 20.34
CA ILE A 922 -33.77 -27.79 18.97
C ILE A 922 -35.29 -27.55 18.87
N TYR A 923 -35.71 -26.54 18.09
CA TYR A 923 -37.14 -26.32 17.82
C TYR A 923 -37.64 -27.33 16.81
N ASP A 924 -38.58 -28.19 17.23
CA ASP A 924 -39.17 -29.20 16.36
C ASP A 924 -40.65 -29.50 16.68
N LYS A 925 -41.13 -30.61 16.11
CA LYS A 925 -42.46 -31.21 16.33
C LYS A 925 -42.89 -31.37 17.80
N SER A 926 -41.94 -31.42 18.73
CA SER A 926 -42.18 -31.53 20.17
C SER A 926 -42.60 -30.21 20.81
N ASP A 927 -42.13 -29.07 20.30
CA ASP A 927 -42.60 -27.73 20.66
C ASP A 927 -43.93 -27.38 19.96
N ASP A 928 -44.00 -27.62 18.64
CA ASP A 928 -45.14 -27.30 17.79
C ASP A 928 -45.41 -28.46 16.84
N GLY A 929 -46.53 -29.16 17.06
CA GLY A 929 -46.95 -30.31 16.25
C GLY A 929 -47.31 -30.02 14.79
N SER A 930 -47.18 -28.78 14.32
CA SER A 930 -47.18 -28.42 12.89
C SER A 930 -45.80 -28.54 12.23
N LYS A 931 -44.73 -28.71 13.00
CA LYS A 931 -43.35 -28.87 12.53
C LYS A 931 -42.97 -30.34 12.33
N GLY A 932 -41.91 -30.55 11.55
CA GLY A 932 -41.24 -31.83 11.41
C GLY A 932 -40.26 -32.11 12.54
N THR A 933 -39.92 -33.38 12.68
CA THR A 933 -39.05 -33.93 13.73
C THR A 933 -37.57 -33.72 13.37
N VAL A 934 -36.72 -33.34 14.33
CA VAL A 934 -35.26 -33.25 14.10
C VAL A 934 -34.57 -34.49 14.69
N THR A 935 -34.07 -35.35 13.81
CA THR A 935 -33.31 -36.55 14.19
C THR A 935 -31.85 -36.18 14.43
N TYR A 936 -31.47 -35.98 15.70
CA TYR A 936 -30.12 -35.57 16.10
C TYR A 936 -29.24 -36.69 16.68
N ASP A 937 -29.76 -37.91 16.83
CA ASP A 937 -29.07 -39.08 17.37
C ASP A 937 -28.67 -40.05 16.23
N PRO A 938 -27.41 -40.53 16.15
CA PRO A 938 -26.28 -40.29 17.05
C PRO A 938 -25.79 -38.83 17.05
N PHE A 939 -25.22 -38.38 18.16
CA PHE A 939 -24.52 -37.10 18.29
C PHE A 939 -23.11 -37.31 18.88
N ASN A 940 -22.23 -36.31 18.72
CA ASN A 940 -20.86 -36.37 19.23
C ASN A 940 -20.78 -35.79 20.66
N ASN A 941 -20.25 -36.57 21.60
CA ASN A 941 -20.03 -36.13 23.00
C ASN A 941 -18.89 -35.11 23.13
N SER A 942 -17.96 -35.09 22.18
CA SER A 942 -16.91 -34.08 22.04
C SER A 942 -17.15 -33.26 20.77
N ALA A 943 -16.55 -32.08 20.69
CA ALA A 943 -16.52 -31.30 19.46
C ALA A 943 -15.95 -32.13 18.29
N SER A 944 -16.55 -31.96 17.11
CA SER A 944 -16.14 -32.56 15.86
C SER A 944 -14.76 -32.02 15.44
N PRO A 945 -13.76 -32.89 15.16
CA PRO A 945 -12.38 -32.49 14.95
C PRO A 945 -12.10 -31.88 13.56
N CYS A 946 -13.08 -31.91 12.64
CA CYS A 946 -12.96 -31.24 11.34
C CYS A 946 -13.56 -29.82 11.33
N ALA A 947 -14.41 -29.48 12.30
CA ALA A 947 -15.01 -28.16 12.39
C ALA A 947 -14.05 -27.17 13.06
N PRO A 948 -13.94 -25.91 12.57
CA PRO A 948 -12.98 -24.96 13.08
C PRO A 948 -13.39 -24.49 14.48
N ILE A 949 -12.66 -24.95 15.49
CA ILE A 949 -12.71 -24.42 16.85
C ILE A 949 -11.42 -23.61 17.02
N PRO A 950 -11.47 -22.35 17.48
CA PRO A 950 -10.28 -21.70 17.98
C PRO A 950 -9.75 -22.50 19.17
N GLU A 951 -8.43 -22.64 19.25
CA GLU A 951 -7.78 -23.17 20.45
C GLU A 951 -8.20 -22.33 21.66
N ALA A 952 -8.37 -22.96 22.82
CA ALA A 952 -9.39 -22.58 23.80
C ALA A 952 -9.08 -21.33 24.66
N ALA A 953 -8.94 -20.18 24.01
CA ALA A 953 -8.84 -18.87 24.63
C ALA A 953 -10.17 -18.43 25.29
N THR A 954 -10.04 -17.75 26.43
CA THR A 954 -11.03 -16.75 26.91
C THR A 954 -12.43 -17.25 27.33
N ILE A 955 -12.53 -18.29 28.18
CA ILE A 955 -13.77 -18.60 28.95
C ILE A 955 -13.62 -18.39 30.47
N VAL A 956 -12.40 -18.40 31.02
CA VAL A 956 -12.16 -18.38 32.49
C VAL A 956 -12.57 -17.06 33.17
N LEU A 957 -12.40 -15.92 32.49
CA LEU A 957 -12.51 -14.58 33.09
C LEU A 957 -13.91 -14.21 33.62
N PHE A 958 -14.99 -14.60 32.92
CA PHE A 958 -16.36 -14.28 33.35
C PHE A 958 -16.76 -14.98 34.66
N SER A 959 -16.30 -16.21 34.87
CA SER A 959 -16.58 -17.03 36.06
C SER A 959 -16.03 -16.40 37.34
N ILE A 960 -14.82 -15.84 37.28
CA ILE A 960 -14.15 -15.21 38.42
C ILE A 960 -14.82 -13.87 38.78
N GLY A 961 -15.24 -13.09 37.78
CA GLY A 961 -15.95 -11.82 38.00
C GLY A 961 -17.25 -12.00 38.78
N LEU A 962 -18.06 -13.02 38.44
CA LEU A 962 -19.32 -13.30 39.13
C LEU A 962 -19.09 -13.78 40.58
N LEU A 963 -18.09 -14.62 40.81
CA LEU A 963 -17.68 -15.07 42.15
C LEU A 963 -17.20 -13.90 43.02
N MET A 964 -16.41 -12.97 42.47
CA MET A 964 -15.99 -11.77 43.20
C MET A 964 -17.15 -10.83 43.53
N LEU A 965 -18.17 -10.73 42.67
CA LEU A 965 -19.36 -9.94 42.95
C LEU A 965 -20.17 -10.52 44.13
N VAL A 966 -20.35 -11.85 44.16
CA VAL A 966 -20.98 -12.57 45.29
C VAL A 966 -20.15 -12.40 46.57
N GLY A 967 -18.82 -12.53 46.49
CA GLY A 967 -17.91 -12.29 47.61
C GLY A 967 -17.99 -10.86 48.17
N TYR A 968 -18.13 -9.85 47.30
CA TYR A 968 -18.27 -8.44 47.69
C TYR A 968 -19.62 -8.15 48.39
N VAL A 969 -20.71 -8.78 47.95
CA VAL A 969 -22.03 -8.66 48.60
C VAL A 969 -22.02 -9.34 49.97
N LEU A 970 -21.37 -10.50 50.12
CA LEU A 970 -21.23 -11.19 51.40
C LEU A 970 -20.32 -10.43 52.38
N ARG A 971 -19.20 -9.87 51.92
CA ARG A 971 -18.31 -9.00 52.73
C ARG A 971 -18.94 -7.67 53.18
N LYS A 972 -20.15 -7.32 52.74
CA LYS A 972 -20.90 -6.13 53.16
C LYS A 972 -22.06 -6.40 54.13
N LYS A 973 -22.21 -7.64 54.61
CA LYS A 973 -23.26 -8.05 55.57
C LYS A 973 -22.74 -8.59 56.91
N ASN A 974 -21.43 -8.65 57.09
CA ASN A 974 -20.74 -8.97 58.35
C ASN A 974 -19.89 -7.77 58.78
#